data_AF-J4X6T4-F1
#
_entry.id   AF-J4X6T4-F1
#
_cell.length_a   1.000
_cell.length_b   1.000
_cell.length_c   1.000
_cell.angle_alpha   90.00
_cell.angle_beta   90.00
_cell.angle_gamma   90.00
#
_symmetry.space_group_name_H-M   'P 1'
#
loop_
_entity.id
_entity.type
_entity.pdbx_description
1 polymer ?
#
loop_
_entity_poly.entity_id
_entity_poly.type
_entity_poly.pdbx_seq_one_letter_code
_entity_poly.pdbx_strand_id
1 'polypeptide(L)'
;MKSISIDLETRSSVDIGKSGVYRYTVAEDFAILLFGYSVDGGAVQVIDLVRGERIPQEILDALTDDSVIKWAFNANFERVCLSRYLSDFGMLHTTERACFLSPHSWRCTMVWSAYMGLPLSLAAVGRVLGLEEQKMNEGKALIRYFSTPPFHEPTGAKWELFKSYNRRDVEVEMAIQQRLFKYPVPQSVWEEYVLDQEINDRGIRLDMPFVENAVQIDALTKEKLTGRLKALTGLENPNSVLQMKAWLKEQGVAAESLDKKSVMALLTTVQSPISDVLMLRQQLAKSSVKKYQAMQNTVCSDGRARGMFQFYGANRTGRWCLTGDHEVLTKEGWIRLDKWNGSHIAVWNANNEMVSFQSAKALCFEYSGKMYTYRDTRIDQCSTPDHKMRVQRRYGSAWEDMTVEEMSKCRPAIPFYGYRYHRGCANPTWLRVLIMTQADGFYTSDGSVRFNFKKERKIARCKMLLRRAEIMFAVHTYKDVTNITIPARNVPLWLRQFRTKTFGFWLLDENPDIFFDELPHWDGYCPAPNSIQYSTCNKQNADIVQALAHMSGRAAVIKLKHRNLEKHPNWNQAYVVDIWLTPKNCHEIRIKPEVSDFSGSVYCAETPTGYFLVRRNGKVWITGNSGRHIQLQNLPQNHLTDLECARDLVRQGNYDALELLYDSVPDVLSQLIRTAFIPKEGRKFIVADFSAIEARVLSWLAKERWRVDVFADDGDIYCATAGRMFHCNVVKHGENGHLRQ
;
A
#
# COMPACT_ATOMS: atom_id res chain seq x y z
N MET A 1 6.99 43.30 -19.91
CA MET A 1 7.07 42.16 -18.99
C MET A 1 7.53 40.95 -19.78
N LYS A 2 8.57 40.22 -19.34
CA LYS A 2 9.01 38.96 -19.97
C LYS A 2 8.48 37.74 -19.23
N SER A 3 8.45 37.81 -17.91
CA SER A 3 7.97 36.73 -17.06
C SER A 3 7.34 37.22 -15.76
N ILE A 4 6.47 36.39 -15.18
CA ILE A 4 5.86 36.61 -13.87
C ILE A 4 5.91 35.32 -13.05
N SER A 5 6.44 35.37 -11.83
CA SER A 5 6.32 34.28 -10.84
C SER A 5 5.09 34.53 -9.98
N ILE A 6 4.28 33.49 -9.72
CA ILE A 6 2.96 33.59 -9.10
C ILE A 6 2.81 32.53 -8.00
N ASP A 7 2.17 32.91 -6.90
CA ASP A 7 1.65 32.00 -5.87
C ASP A 7 0.29 32.48 -5.36
N LEU A 8 -0.62 31.56 -5.07
CA LEU A 8 -1.99 31.88 -4.66
C LEU A 8 -2.36 31.22 -3.35
N GLU A 9 -3.05 31.97 -2.49
CA GLU A 9 -3.82 31.39 -1.41
C GLU A 9 -5.30 31.43 -1.76
N THR A 10 -6.00 30.32 -1.57
CA THR A 10 -7.41 30.19 -1.97
C THR A 10 -8.26 29.62 -0.84
N ARG A 11 -9.59 29.62 -0.98
CA ARG A 11 -10.52 28.86 -0.14
C ARG A 11 -11.50 28.06 -0.99
N SER A 12 -12.03 26.96 -0.45
CA SER A 12 -13.13 26.18 -1.05
C SER A 12 -13.72 25.22 -0.02
N SER A 13 -15.02 24.92 -0.12
CA SER A 13 -15.67 23.86 0.65
C SER A 13 -15.26 22.46 0.19
N VAL A 14 -14.76 22.33 -1.03
CA VAL A 14 -14.36 21.04 -1.61
C VAL A 14 -12.96 20.66 -1.14
N ASP A 15 -12.80 19.41 -0.71
CA ASP A 15 -11.49 18.85 -0.37
C ASP A 15 -10.67 18.59 -1.65
N ILE A 16 -9.60 19.37 -1.82
CA ILE A 16 -8.71 19.26 -2.98
C ILE A 16 -7.97 17.91 -3.05
N GLY A 17 -7.64 17.29 -1.93
CA GLY A 17 -6.93 16.02 -1.87
C GLY A 17 -7.77 14.85 -2.39
N LYS A 18 -9.09 14.92 -2.20
CA LYS A 18 -10.04 13.91 -2.71
C LYS A 18 -10.48 14.20 -4.15
N SER A 19 -10.65 15.47 -4.49
CA SER A 19 -11.40 15.91 -5.67
C SER A 19 -10.54 16.47 -6.80
N GLY A 20 -9.31 16.90 -6.50
CA GLY A 20 -8.43 17.60 -7.44
C GLY A 20 -8.81 19.08 -7.64
N VAL A 21 -7.90 19.86 -8.23
CA VAL A 21 -8.05 21.34 -8.34
C VAL A 21 -9.23 21.76 -9.24
N TYR A 22 -9.56 20.96 -10.26
CA TYR A 22 -10.66 21.29 -11.16
C TYR A 22 -12.02 21.21 -10.47
N ARG A 23 -12.25 20.23 -9.59
CA ARG A 23 -13.48 20.18 -8.79
C ARG A 23 -13.44 21.18 -7.63
N TYR A 24 -12.25 21.41 -7.07
CA TYR A 24 -12.02 22.39 -6.01
C TYR A 24 -12.45 23.82 -6.41
N THR A 25 -12.13 24.24 -7.64
CA THR A 25 -12.43 25.59 -8.17
C THR A 25 -13.88 25.78 -8.63
N VAL A 26 -14.65 24.69 -8.78
CA VAL A 26 -16.07 24.72 -9.17
C VAL A 26 -16.99 24.96 -7.97
N ALA A 27 -16.48 24.84 -6.74
CA ALA A 27 -17.28 25.12 -5.55
C ALA A 27 -17.80 26.57 -5.56
N GLU A 28 -19.06 26.77 -5.17
CA GLU A 28 -19.69 28.11 -5.17
C GLU A 28 -18.96 29.09 -4.25
N ASP A 29 -18.39 28.58 -3.16
CA ASP A 29 -17.64 29.35 -2.17
C ASP A 29 -16.14 29.47 -2.48
N PHE A 30 -15.68 28.98 -3.62
CA PHE A 30 -14.30 29.13 -4.05
C PHE A 30 -13.93 30.61 -4.21
N ALA A 31 -12.79 31.01 -3.64
CA ALA A 31 -12.23 32.33 -3.85
C ALA A 31 -10.71 32.33 -3.75
N ILE A 32 -10.05 33.19 -4.53
CA ILE A 32 -8.65 33.55 -4.30
C ILE A 32 -8.62 34.60 -3.18
N LEU A 33 -7.83 34.31 -2.15
CA LEU A 33 -7.67 35.09 -0.94
C LEU A 33 -6.50 36.07 -1.07
N LEU A 34 -5.33 35.56 -1.47
CA LEU A 34 -4.10 36.33 -1.65
C LEU A 34 -3.48 35.99 -3.00
N PHE A 35 -2.95 37.01 -3.67
CA PHE A 35 -2.23 36.87 -4.94
C PHE A 35 -0.82 37.43 -4.79
N GLY A 36 0.16 36.52 -4.70
CA GLY A 36 1.58 36.84 -4.61
C GLY A 36 2.21 36.79 -5.99
N TYR A 37 2.99 37.82 -6.37
CA TYR A 37 3.65 37.83 -7.66
C TYR A 37 4.97 38.61 -7.69
N SER A 38 5.83 38.27 -8.65
CA SER A 38 7.02 39.04 -9.01
C SER A 38 7.13 39.16 -10.52
N VAL A 39 7.38 40.38 -10.99
CA VAL A 39 7.59 40.70 -12.40
C VAL A 39 9.08 40.69 -12.72
N ASP A 40 9.47 39.94 -13.74
CA ASP A 40 10.84 39.89 -14.27
C ASP A 40 11.93 39.65 -13.21
N GLY A 41 11.59 38.91 -12.15
CA GLY A 41 12.47 38.59 -11.03
C GLY A 41 12.68 39.74 -10.03
N GLY A 42 11.84 40.77 -10.07
CA GLY A 42 11.85 41.90 -9.14
C GLY A 42 11.28 41.59 -7.75
N ALA A 43 11.00 42.63 -6.98
CA ALA A 43 10.47 42.50 -5.62
C ALA A 43 9.05 41.90 -5.61
N VAL A 44 8.80 40.91 -4.74
CA VAL A 44 7.52 40.24 -4.63
C VAL A 44 6.46 41.16 -4.01
N GLN A 45 5.32 41.29 -4.69
CA GLN A 45 4.12 41.97 -4.23
C GLN A 45 3.07 40.94 -3.79
N VAL A 46 2.23 41.30 -2.82
CA VAL A 46 1.09 40.47 -2.37
C VAL A 46 -0.16 41.32 -2.37
N ILE A 47 -1.21 40.85 -3.04
CA ILE A 47 -2.49 41.52 -3.16
C ILE A 47 -3.51 40.81 -2.26
N ASP A 48 -4.14 41.58 -1.38
CA ASP A 48 -5.19 41.16 -0.47
C ASP A 48 -6.58 41.33 -1.11
N LEU A 49 -7.00 40.32 -1.86
CA LEU A 49 -8.28 40.33 -2.57
C LEU A 49 -9.48 40.37 -1.61
N VAL A 50 -9.33 39.88 -0.38
CA VAL A 50 -10.42 39.88 0.61
C VAL A 50 -10.67 41.27 1.17
N ARG A 51 -9.62 42.11 1.27
CA ARG A 51 -9.74 43.52 1.65
C ARG A 51 -10.14 44.45 0.50
N GLY A 52 -10.44 43.89 -0.67
CA GLY A 52 -10.88 44.65 -1.84
C GLY A 52 -9.74 45.26 -2.67
N GLU A 53 -8.49 44.89 -2.40
CA GLU A 53 -7.39 45.17 -3.33
C GLU A 53 -7.65 44.48 -4.67
N ARG A 54 -7.14 45.04 -5.76
CA ARG A 54 -7.36 44.54 -7.11
C ARG A 54 -6.05 44.19 -7.78
N ILE A 55 -6.05 43.11 -8.55
CA ILE A 55 -4.93 42.77 -9.44
C ILE A 55 -4.78 43.89 -10.47
N PRO A 56 -3.59 44.52 -10.61
CA PRO A 56 -3.39 45.58 -11.60
C PRO A 56 -3.68 45.09 -13.01
N GLN A 57 -4.21 45.99 -13.86
CA GLN A 57 -4.60 45.64 -15.23
C GLN A 57 -3.43 45.05 -16.04
N GLU A 58 -2.23 45.62 -15.90
CA GLU A 58 -1.02 45.11 -16.56
C GLU A 58 -0.68 43.66 -16.17
N ILE A 59 -1.01 43.24 -14.95
CA ILE A 59 -0.83 41.86 -14.48
C ILE A 59 -1.92 40.96 -15.07
N LEU A 60 -3.17 41.43 -15.09
CA LEU A 60 -4.28 40.70 -15.72
C LEU A 60 -4.03 40.47 -17.21
N ASP A 61 -3.57 41.50 -17.93
CA ASP A 61 -3.21 41.42 -19.35
C ASP A 61 -2.09 40.38 -19.54
N ALA A 62 -1.04 40.45 -18.71
CA ALA A 62 0.07 39.50 -18.74
C ALA A 62 -0.36 38.05 -18.48
N LEU A 63 -1.33 37.79 -17.59
CA LEU A 63 -1.85 36.44 -17.33
C LEU A 63 -2.46 35.82 -18.59
N THR A 64 -3.04 36.63 -19.48
CA THR A 64 -3.67 36.17 -20.73
C THR A 64 -2.77 36.24 -21.96
N ASP A 65 -1.62 36.93 -21.87
CA ASP A 65 -0.67 37.11 -22.98
C ASP A 65 0.32 35.95 -23.06
N ASP A 66 0.19 35.08 -24.07
CA ASP A 66 1.07 33.93 -24.28
C ASP A 66 2.54 34.30 -24.60
N SER A 67 2.84 35.57 -24.88
CA SER A 67 4.22 36.07 -25.02
C SER A 67 4.93 36.28 -23.68
N VAL A 68 4.18 36.34 -22.58
CA VAL A 68 4.71 36.44 -21.21
C VAL A 68 4.76 35.05 -20.57
N ILE A 69 5.92 34.67 -20.04
CA ILE A 69 6.08 33.38 -19.35
C ILE A 69 5.62 33.47 -17.89
N LYS A 70 4.68 32.61 -17.50
CA LYS A 70 4.21 32.50 -16.12
C LYS A 70 4.92 31.35 -15.43
N TRP A 71 5.44 31.60 -14.24
CA TRP A 71 6.06 30.60 -13.38
C TRP A 71 5.25 30.41 -12.11
N ALA A 72 5.14 29.15 -11.67
CA ALA A 72 4.58 28.81 -10.37
C ALA A 72 5.08 27.44 -9.91
N PHE A 73 5.16 27.24 -8.60
CA PHE A 73 5.52 25.94 -8.02
C PHE A 73 4.26 25.07 -7.91
N ASN A 74 4.05 24.19 -8.91
CA ASN A 74 2.81 23.45 -9.19
C ASN A 74 1.79 24.22 -10.06
N ALA A 75 2.28 24.87 -11.12
CA ALA A 75 1.53 25.72 -12.06
C ALA A 75 0.14 25.26 -12.52
N ASN A 76 -0.19 23.95 -12.50
CA ASN A 76 -1.55 23.48 -12.76
C ASN A 76 -2.55 24.12 -11.78
N PHE A 77 -2.17 24.24 -10.51
CA PHE A 77 -3.04 24.79 -9.47
C PHE A 77 -3.34 26.26 -9.72
N GLU A 78 -2.29 27.08 -9.87
CA GLU A 78 -2.42 28.53 -10.05
C GLU A 78 -3.18 28.84 -11.33
N ARG A 79 -2.85 28.15 -12.43
CA ARG A 79 -3.49 28.33 -13.73
C ARG A 79 -4.99 28.03 -13.67
N VAL A 80 -5.40 26.95 -13.02
CA VAL A 80 -6.83 26.57 -12.92
C VAL A 80 -7.60 27.53 -12.00
N CYS A 81 -7.01 27.91 -10.87
CA CYS A 81 -7.59 28.90 -9.95
C CYS A 81 -7.78 30.27 -10.63
N LEU A 82 -6.77 30.76 -11.35
CA LEU A 82 -6.85 32.03 -12.08
C LEU A 82 -7.80 31.98 -13.26
N SER A 83 -7.92 30.83 -13.93
CA SER A 83 -8.91 30.65 -14.98
C SER A 83 -10.34 30.88 -14.47
N ARG A 84 -10.66 30.33 -13.28
CA ARG A 84 -11.94 30.57 -12.61
C ARG A 84 -12.11 32.05 -12.26
N TYR A 85 -11.11 32.65 -11.61
CA TYR A 85 -11.14 34.07 -11.25
C TYR A 85 -11.39 34.98 -12.46
N LEU A 86 -10.61 34.84 -13.54
CA LEU A 86 -10.76 35.65 -14.75
C LEU A 86 -12.10 35.41 -15.47
N SER A 87 -12.63 34.18 -15.41
CA SER A 87 -13.97 33.88 -15.94
C SER A 87 -15.06 34.63 -15.19
N ASP A 88 -14.94 34.78 -13.87
CA ASP A 88 -15.90 35.51 -13.04
C ASP A 88 -15.93 37.02 -13.37
N PHE A 89 -14.82 37.56 -13.88
CA PHE A 89 -14.72 38.93 -14.40
C PHE A 89 -15.03 39.06 -15.90
N GLY A 90 -15.42 37.98 -16.58
CA GLY A 90 -15.71 37.98 -18.01
C GLY A 90 -14.49 38.21 -18.91
N MET A 91 -13.27 38.03 -18.37
CA MET A 91 -12.01 38.28 -19.07
C MET A 91 -11.50 37.05 -19.83
N LEU A 92 -12.14 35.89 -19.65
CA LEU A 92 -11.82 34.65 -20.36
C LEU A 92 -12.99 34.29 -21.28
N HIS A 93 -12.75 34.22 -22.59
CA HIS A 93 -13.80 33.91 -23.56
C HIS A 93 -14.15 32.42 -23.53
N THR A 94 -15.35 32.11 -23.02
CA THR A 94 -15.90 30.75 -22.88
C THR A 94 -16.35 30.17 -24.22
N THR A 95 -15.39 29.77 -25.07
CA THR A 95 -15.68 28.76 -26.10
C THR A 95 -15.47 27.36 -25.52
N GLU A 96 -16.10 26.32 -26.09
CA GLU A 96 -15.93 24.90 -25.67
C GLU A 96 -14.46 24.44 -25.55
N ARG A 97 -13.50 25.18 -26.13
CA ARG A 97 -12.07 24.88 -26.11
C ARG A 97 -11.24 25.73 -25.13
N ALA A 98 -11.77 26.83 -24.60
CA ALA A 98 -10.99 27.84 -23.86
C ALA A 98 -11.65 28.20 -22.52
N CYS A 99 -11.85 27.21 -21.63
CA CYS A 99 -12.31 27.45 -20.26
C CYS A 99 -11.16 27.67 -19.26
N PHE A 100 -9.91 27.50 -19.71
CA PHE A 100 -8.72 27.62 -18.88
C PHE A 100 -7.66 28.44 -19.61
N LEU A 101 -6.82 29.13 -18.84
CA LEU A 101 -5.62 29.79 -19.33
C LEU A 101 -4.74 28.79 -20.09
N SER A 102 -4.23 29.21 -21.25
CA SER A 102 -3.36 28.41 -22.11
C SER A 102 -2.15 27.90 -21.32
N PRO A 103 -1.81 26.59 -21.37
CA PRO A 103 -0.61 26.09 -20.71
C PRO A 103 0.70 26.42 -21.47
N HIS A 104 0.63 26.92 -22.71
CA HIS A 104 1.80 27.13 -23.59
C HIS A 104 2.84 28.09 -23.00
N SER A 105 2.37 29.16 -22.36
CA SER A 105 3.22 30.17 -21.73
C SER A 105 3.42 29.92 -20.22
N TRP A 106 2.99 28.78 -19.69
CA TRP A 106 3.17 28.42 -18.28
C TRP A 106 4.33 27.46 -18.09
N ARG A 107 5.09 27.68 -17.01
CA ARG A 107 6.23 26.85 -16.62
C ARG A 107 6.10 26.47 -15.15
N CYS A 108 6.41 25.21 -14.86
CA CYS A 108 6.21 24.63 -13.54
C CYS A 108 7.54 24.29 -12.90
N THR A 109 7.91 25.01 -11.85
CA THR A 109 9.19 24.80 -11.15
C THR A 109 9.24 23.45 -10.43
N MET A 110 8.09 22.89 -10.06
CA MET A 110 7.98 21.49 -9.59
C MET A 110 8.35 20.48 -10.69
N VAL A 111 7.93 20.71 -11.95
CA VAL A 111 8.29 19.84 -13.09
C VAL A 111 9.76 19.98 -13.43
N TRP A 112 10.32 21.20 -13.37
CA TRP A 112 11.75 21.41 -13.53
C TRP A 112 12.56 20.65 -12.46
N SER A 113 12.12 20.73 -11.21
CA SER A 113 12.70 19.97 -10.11
C SER A 113 12.62 18.47 -10.38
N ALA A 114 11.45 17.97 -10.81
CA ALA A 114 11.26 16.57 -11.13
C ALA A 114 12.18 16.08 -12.27
N TYR A 115 12.30 16.85 -13.35
CA TYR A 115 13.20 16.54 -14.45
C TYR A 115 14.66 16.38 -13.98
N MET A 116 15.07 17.19 -13.00
CA MET A 116 16.39 17.12 -12.37
C MET A 116 16.54 15.99 -11.33
N GLY A 117 15.51 15.16 -11.14
CA GLY A 117 15.49 14.12 -10.10
C GLY A 117 15.35 14.66 -8.68
N LEU A 118 14.94 15.92 -8.51
CA LEU A 118 14.75 16.58 -7.22
C LEU A 118 13.35 16.28 -6.65
N PRO A 119 13.13 16.52 -5.33
CA PRO A 119 11.83 16.34 -4.69
C PRO A 119 10.70 17.18 -5.33
N LEU A 120 9.44 16.80 -5.09
CA LEU A 120 8.26 17.49 -5.67
C LEU A 120 7.66 18.59 -4.79
N SER A 121 8.23 18.89 -3.60
CA SER A 121 7.69 19.93 -2.71
C SER A 121 8.63 21.13 -2.60
N LEU A 122 8.06 22.34 -2.57
CA LEU A 122 8.80 23.61 -2.57
C LEU A 122 9.85 23.64 -1.45
N ALA A 123 9.43 23.26 -0.24
CA ALA A 123 10.31 23.18 0.92
C ALA A 123 11.44 22.13 0.77
N ALA A 124 11.15 20.97 0.18
CA ALA A 124 12.15 19.92 0.03
C ALA A 124 13.20 20.30 -1.02
N VAL A 125 12.77 20.88 -2.15
CA VAL A 125 13.69 21.38 -3.17
C VAL A 125 14.55 22.50 -2.61
N GLY A 126 13.95 23.47 -1.92
CA GLY A 126 14.69 24.57 -1.29
C GLY A 126 15.75 24.09 -0.29
N ARG A 127 15.46 23.03 0.48
CA ARG A 127 16.45 22.39 1.36
C ARG A 127 17.57 21.70 0.59
N VAL A 128 17.23 20.88 -0.41
CA VAL A 128 18.24 20.13 -1.20
C VAL A 128 19.17 21.08 -1.96
N LEU A 129 18.65 22.20 -2.44
CA LEU A 129 19.44 23.23 -3.13
C LEU A 129 20.19 24.18 -2.17
N GLY A 130 20.00 24.07 -0.85
CA GLY A 130 20.67 24.91 0.13
C GLY A 130 20.35 26.40 -0.04
N LEU A 131 19.06 26.73 -0.16
CA LEU A 131 18.61 28.13 -0.22
C LEU A 131 18.70 28.79 1.17
N GLU A 132 19.14 30.04 1.22
CA GLU A 132 19.22 30.84 2.45
C GLU A 132 17.83 31.08 3.04
N GLU A 133 16.89 31.49 2.19
CA GLU A 133 15.49 31.66 2.54
C GLU A 133 14.69 30.38 2.20
N GLN A 134 13.96 29.86 3.19
CA GLN A 134 13.16 28.63 3.08
C GLN A 134 11.66 28.94 3.17
N LYS A 135 10.84 28.00 2.68
CA LYS A 135 9.37 28.03 2.87
C LYS A 135 9.03 28.05 4.36
N MET A 136 8.08 28.90 4.78
CA MET A 136 7.69 29.01 6.20
C MET A 136 6.94 27.75 6.67
N ASN A 137 7.18 27.35 7.93
CA ASN A 137 6.60 26.13 8.50
C ASN A 137 5.12 26.30 8.90
N GLU A 138 4.71 27.54 9.18
CA GLU A 138 3.39 27.95 9.64
C GLU A 138 2.31 27.82 8.54
N GLY A 139 2.72 27.76 7.27
CA GLY A 139 1.82 27.78 6.11
C GLY A 139 0.69 26.75 6.16
N LYS A 140 0.98 25.49 6.52
CA LYS A 140 -0.05 24.43 6.61
C LYS A 140 -1.15 24.75 7.62
N ALA A 141 -0.78 25.36 8.75
CA ALA A 141 -1.74 25.74 9.78
C ALA A 141 -2.61 26.92 9.31
N LEU A 142 -2.01 27.88 8.58
CA LEU A 142 -2.71 29.03 8.01
C LEU A 142 -3.67 28.62 6.90
N ILE A 143 -3.24 27.76 5.96
CA ILE A 143 -4.11 27.19 4.92
C ILE A 143 -5.29 26.47 5.58
N ARG A 144 -5.07 25.60 6.57
CA ARG A 144 -6.19 24.92 7.25
C ARG A 144 -7.15 25.90 7.95
N TYR A 145 -6.65 27.03 8.42
CA TYR A 145 -7.43 28.01 9.16
C TYR A 145 -8.28 28.90 8.24
N PHE A 146 -7.72 29.36 7.12
CA PHE A 146 -8.37 30.31 6.19
C PHE A 146 -8.99 29.64 4.95
N SER A 147 -8.41 28.54 4.48
CA SER A 147 -8.73 27.92 3.18
C SER A 147 -9.69 26.74 3.24
N THR A 148 -9.94 26.17 4.43
CA THR A 148 -10.79 24.97 4.61
C THR A 148 -11.92 25.19 5.62
N PRO A 149 -13.11 24.59 5.44
CA PRO A 149 -14.24 24.77 6.37
C PRO A 149 -13.97 24.20 7.79
N PRO A 150 -14.49 24.85 8.85
CA PRO A 150 -15.12 26.17 8.83
C PRO A 150 -14.08 27.29 8.61
N PHE A 151 -14.40 28.22 7.70
CA PHE A 151 -13.51 29.34 7.37
C PHE A 151 -13.46 30.35 8.52
N HIS A 152 -12.28 30.93 8.75
CA HIS A 152 -12.10 31.98 9.74
C HIS A 152 -11.91 33.34 9.07
N GLU A 153 -12.33 34.40 9.78
CA GLU A 153 -12.24 35.77 9.29
C GLU A 153 -10.78 36.20 9.05
N PRO A 154 -10.45 36.74 7.85
CA PRO A 154 -9.11 37.15 7.45
C PRO A 154 -8.71 38.48 8.10
N THR A 155 -8.40 38.41 9.39
CA THR A 155 -8.11 39.57 10.23
C THR A 155 -6.96 39.31 11.21
N GLY A 156 -6.35 40.40 11.69
CA GLY A 156 -5.34 40.37 12.75
C GLY A 156 -4.00 39.73 12.35
N ALA A 157 -3.20 39.40 13.36
CA ALA A 157 -1.81 38.95 13.17
C ALA A 157 -1.66 37.68 12.32
N LYS A 158 -2.64 36.76 12.38
CA LYS A 158 -2.60 35.53 11.56
C LYS A 158 -2.76 35.82 10.07
N TRP A 159 -3.54 36.85 9.72
CA TRP A 159 -3.74 37.23 8.33
C TRP A 159 -2.48 37.89 7.75
N GLU A 160 -1.85 38.79 8.50
CA GLU A 160 -0.56 39.40 8.11
C GLU A 160 0.56 38.36 7.99
N LEU A 161 0.55 37.33 8.85
CA LEU A 161 1.45 36.19 8.70
C LEU A 161 1.17 35.39 7.43
N PHE A 162 -0.10 35.25 7.02
CA PHE A 162 -0.48 34.54 5.79
C PHE A 162 -0.06 35.30 4.52
N LYS A 163 -0.14 36.64 4.53
CA LYS A 163 0.45 37.49 3.48
C LYS A 163 1.96 37.29 3.37
N SER A 164 2.64 37.23 4.51
CA SER A 164 4.09 37.01 4.56
C SER A 164 4.45 35.62 4.02
N TYR A 165 3.63 34.61 4.30
CA TYR A 165 3.77 33.25 3.77
C TYR A 165 3.63 33.20 2.25
N ASN A 166 2.56 33.78 1.70
CA ASN A 166 2.36 33.84 0.24
C ASN A 166 3.49 34.60 -0.47
N ARG A 167 3.98 35.72 0.11
CA ARG A 167 5.18 36.40 -0.39
C ARG A 167 6.38 35.46 -0.43
N ARG A 168 6.63 34.76 0.67
CA ARG A 168 7.81 33.89 0.84
C ARG A 168 7.80 32.72 -0.14
N ASP A 169 6.65 32.15 -0.45
CA ASP A 169 6.58 31.04 -1.40
C ASP A 169 7.03 31.47 -2.81
N VAL A 170 6.69 32.69 -3.27
CA VAL A 170 7.21 33.26 -4.52
C VAL A 170 8.72 33.48 -4.46
N GLU A 171 9.24 34.04 -3.36
CA GLU A 171 10.69 34.26 -3.18
C GLU A 171 11.49 32.94 -3.25
N VAL A 172 11.00 31.90 -2.59
CA VAL A 172 11.63 30.57 -2.58
C VAL A 172 11.55 29.93 -3.97
N GLU A 173 10.42 30.03 -4.65
CA GLU A 173 10.23 29.53 -6.01
C GLU A 173 11.23 30.15 -6.98
N MET A 174 11.38 31.48 -6.95
CA MET A 174 12.36 32.20 -7.76
C MET A 174 13.80 31.80 -7.40
N ALA A 175 14.12 31.63 -6.13
CA ALA A 175 15.43 31.18 -5.70
C ALA A 175 15.76 29.76 -6.20
N ILE A 176 14.76 28.86 -6.30
CA ILE A 176 14.93 27.56 -6.96
C ILE A 176 15.25 27.74 -8.44
N GLN A 177 14.48 28.57 -9.17
CA GLN A 177 14.77 28.84 -10.59
C GLN A 177 16.22 29.34 -10.78
N GLN A 178 16.69 30.26 -9.93
CA GLN A 178 18.05 30.78 -9.96
C GLN A 178 19.13 29.74 -9.66
N ARG A 179 18.80 28.64 -8.96
CA ARG A 179 19.73 27.52 -8.79
C ARG A 179 19.67 26.53 -9.96
N LEU A 180 18.52 26.38 -10.60
CA LEU A 180 18.32 25.43 -11.68
C LEU A 180 18.64 25.99 -13.08
N PHE A 181 18.80 27.31 -13.24
CA PHE A 181 18.91 27.96 -14.56
C PHE A 181 19.96 27.38 -15.52
N LYS A 182 21.06 26.82 -14.99
CA LYS A 182 22.13 26.19 -15.79
C LYS A 182 21.72 24.84 -16.40
N TYR A 183 20.61 24.25 -15.94
CA TYR A 183 20.11 22.95 -16.35
C TYR A 183 18.65 23.08 -16.83
N PRO A 184 18.38 23.85 -17.90
CA PRO A 184 17.02 24.07 -18.36
C PRO A 184 16.35 22.76 -18.79
N VAL A 185 15.05 22.64 -18.51
CA VAL A 185 14.23 21.58 -19.07
C VAL A 185 14.16 21.76 -20.59
N PRO A 186 14.44 20.72 -21.39
CA PRO A 186 14.35 20.79 -22.85
C PRO A 186 12.96 21.20 -23.32
N GLN A 187 12.90 21.92 -24.44
CA GLN A 187 11.63 22.38 -25.01
C GLN A 187 10.67 21.24 -25.33
N SER A 188 11.17 20.08 -25.79
CA SER A 188 10.34 18.89 -26.04
C SER A 188 9.63 18.38 -24.78
N VAL A 189 10.26 18.49 -23.61
CA VAL A 189 9.64 18.09 -22.33
C VAL A 189 8.58 19.10 -21.90
N TRP A 190 8.76 20.39 -22.23
CA TRP A 190 7.70 21.39 -22.03
C TRP A 190 6.52 21.18 -22.98
N GLU A 191 6.75 20.76 -24.21
CA GLU A 191 5.68 20.38 -25.15
C GLU A 191 4.88 19.18 -24.62
N GLU A 192 5.56 18.17 -24.06
CA GLU A 192 4.91 17.05 -23.38
C GLU A 192 4.11 17.50 -22.15
N TYR A 193 4.65 18.42 -21.33
CA TYR A 193 3.93 19.02 -20.21
C TYR A 193 2.67 19.73 -20.68
N VAL A 194 2.76 20.56 -21.73
CA VAL A 194 1.64 21.26 -22.34
C VAL A 194 0.55 20.28 -22.78
N LEU A 195 0.93 19.19 -23.46
CA LEU A 195 -0.02 18.14 -23.86
C LEU A 195 -0.72 17.49 -22.65
N ASP A 196 0.01 17.18 -21.58
CA ASP A 196 -0.59 16.68 -20.33
C ASP A 196 -1.59 17.67 -19.73
N GLN A 197 -1.25 18.96 -19.70
CA GLN A 197 -2.14 20.00 -19.18
C GLN A 197 -3.39 20.15 -20.05
N GLU A 198 -3.27 20.15 -21.37
CA GLU A 198 -4.41 20.19 -22.29
C GLU A 198 -5.32 18.96 -22.16
N ILE A 199 -4.74 17.78 -21.94
CA ILE A 199 -5.50 16.54 -21.66
C ILE A 199 -6.28 16.70 -20.35
N ASN A 200 -5.63 17.19 -19.30
CA ASN A 200 -6.24 17.40 -18.00
C ASN A 200 -7.36 18.45 -18.03
N ASP A 201 -7.16 19.56 -18.75
CA ASP A 201 -8.15 20.63 -18.95
C ASP A 201 -9.36 20.15 -19.73
N ARG A 202 -9.11 19.38 -20.79
CA ARG A 202 -10.18 18.77 -21.58
C ARG A 202 -10.99 17.79 -20.74
N GLY A 203 -10.32 17.00 -19.91
CA GLY A 203 -10.96 15.96 -19.10
C GLY A 203 -11.71 14.93 -19.93
N ILE A 204 -12.44 14.06 -19.25
CA ILE A 204 -13.26 13.00 -19.86
C ILE A 204 -14.69 13.08 -19.36
N ARG A 205 -15.68 13.01 -20.27
CA ARG A 205 -17.09 13.09 -19.92
C ARG A 205 -17.54 11.80 -19.25
N LEU A 206 -18.32 11.95 -18.19
CA LEU A 206 -18.92 10.86 -17.44
C LEU A 206 -20.42 10.78 -17.73
N ASP A 207 -20.93 9.56 -17.80
CA ASP A 207 -22.36 9.28 -17.76
C ASP A 207 -22.84 9.31 -16.31
N MET A 208 -23.08 10.51 -15.77
CA MET A 208 -23.43 10.65 -14.35
C MET A 208 -24.68 9.87 -13.92
N PRO A 209 -25.79 9.86 -14.69
CA PRO A 209 -26.93 9.00 -14.36
C PRO A 209 -26.56 7.52 -14.25
N PHE A 210 -25.72 7.01 -15.17
CA PHE A 210 -25.22 5.64 -15.10
C PHE A 210 -24.32 5.42 -13.88
N VAL A 211 -23.40 6.36 -13.58
CA VAL A 211 -22.50 6.27 -12.42
C VAL A 211 -23.28 6.27 -11.10
N GLU A 212 -24.27 7.14 -10.97
CA GLU A 212 -25.12 7.24 -9.77
C GLU A 212 -25.96 5.97 -9.59
N ASN A 213 -26.59 5.49 -10.66
CA ASN A 213 -27.34 4.25 -10.62
C ASN A 213 -26.45 3.04 -10.34
N ALA A 214 -25.22 2.99 -10.85
CA ALA A 214 -24.26 1.93 -10.53
C ALA A 214 -23.90 1.90 -9.03
N VAL A 215 -23.74 3.07 -8.39
CA VAL A 215 -23.49 3.17 -6.94
C VAL A 215 -24.72 2.72 -6.14
N GLN A 216 -25.92 3.12 -6.55
CA GLN A 216 -27.17 2.72 -5.89
C GLN A 216 -27.44 1.21 -6.04
N ILE A 217 -27.30 0.68 -7.25
CA ILE A 217 -27.45 -0.75 -7.54
C ILE A 217 -26.47 -1.57 -6.71
N ASP A 218 -25.20 -1.16 -6.56
CA ASP A 218 -24.26 -1.88 -5.70
C ASP A 218 -24.67 -1.88 -4.23
N ALA A 219 -25.19 -0.76 -3.71
CA ALA A 219 -25.69 -0.69 -2.35
C ALA A 219 -26.85 -1.69 -2.13
N LEU A 220 -27.83 -1.69 -3.04
CA LEU A 220 -28.96 -2.64 -3.03
C LEU A 220 -28.49 -4.09 -3.17
N THR A 221 -27.56 -4.35 -4.09
CA THR A 221 -26.97 -5.68 -4.31
C THR A 221 -26.31 -6.19 -3.04
N LYS A 222 -25.50 -5.35 -2.38
CA LYS A 222 -24.82 -5.71 -1.14
C LYS A 222 -25.79 -6.04 -0.02
N GLU A 223 -26.87 -5.27 0.10
CA GLU A 223 -27.93 -5.54 1.06
C GLU A 223 -28.62 -6.89 0.77
N LYS A 224 -29.10 -7.13 -0.47
CA LYS A 224 -29.75 -8.40 -0.85
C LYS A 224 -28.82 -9.61 -0.69
N LEU A 225 -27.59 -9.55 -1.21
CA LEU A 225 -26.61 -10.64 -1.11
C LEU A 225 -26.26 -10.94 0.35
N THR A 226 -26.10 -9.90 1.18
CA THR A 226 -25.85 -10.07 2.62
C THR A 226 -27.05 -10.74 3.28
N GLY A 227 -28.28 -10.30 2.97
CA GLY A 227 -29.50 -10.92 3.47
C GLY A 227 -29.66 -12.39 3.09
N ARG A 228 -29.45 -12.73 1.81
CA ARG A 228 -29.49 -14.13 1.31
C ARG A 228 -28.43 -14.99 1.99
N LEU A 229 -27.20 -14.49 2.14
CA LEU A 229 -26.17 -15.23 2.85
C LEU A 229 -26.54 -15.46 4.31
N LYS A 230 -27.08 -14.46 5.01
CA LYS A 230 -27.57 -14.62 6.40
C LYS A 230 -28.65 -15.70 6.48
N ALA A 231 -29.60 -15.71 5.54
CA ALA A 231 -30.67 -16.71 5.51
C ALA A 231 -30.16 -18.13 5.26
N LEU A 232 -29.22 -18.31 4.33
CA LEU A 232 -28.66 -19.64 4.00
C LEU A 232 -27.70 -20.18 5.07
N THR A 233 -27.01 -19.28 5.78
CA THR A 233 -25.91 -19.68 6.68
C THR A 233 -26.22 -19.51 8.16
N GLY A 234 -27.23 -18.71 8.53
CA GLY A 234 -27.52 -18.33 9.91
C GLY A 234 -26.46 -17.41 10.55
N LEU A 235 -25.46 -16.95 9.80
CA LEU A 235 -24.33 -16.17 10.32
C LEU A 235 -24.70 -14.71 10.58
N GLU A 236 -24.26 -14.14 11.71
CA GLU A 236 -24.43 -12.70 11.98
C GLU A 236 -23.70 -11.81 10.97
N ASN A 237 -22.50 -12.22 10.54
CA ASN A 237 -21.70 -11.53 9.55
C ASN A 237 -21.15 -12.51 8.50
N PRO A 238 -21.90 -12.80 7.43
CA PRO A 238 -21.47 -13.73 6.38
C PRO A 238 -20.28 -13.24 5.55
N ASN A 239 -19.92 -11.95 5.63
CA ASN A 239 -18.70 -11.42 5.02
C ASN A 239 -17.44 -11.77 5.81
N SER A 240 -17.58 -12.17 7.08
CA SER A 240 -16.48 -12.72 7.87
C SER A 240 -16.07 -14.09 7.34
N VAL A 241 -14.86 -14.19 6.82
CA VAL A 241 -14.31 -15.46 6.31
C VAL A 241 -14.20 -16.49 7.42
N LEU A 242 -13.93 -16.08 8.66
CA LEU A 242 -13.84 -16.98 9.80
C LEU A 242 -15.20 -17.64 10.08
N GLN A 243 -16.28 -16.86 10.11
CA GLN A 243 -17.64 -17.38 10.25
C GLN A 243 -18.01 -18.28 9.07
N MET A 244 -17.68 -17.86 7.84
CA MET A 244 -17.96 -18.65 6.64
C MET A 244 -17.21 -19.98 6.62
N LYS A 245 -15.92 -20.01 6.99
CA LYS A 245 -15.14 -21.25 7.05
C LYS A 245 -15.61 -22.19 8.14
N ALA A 246 -16.02 -21.65 9.30
CA ALA A 246 -16.62 -22.46 10.36
C ALA A 246 -17.91 -23.14 9.86
N TRP A 247 -18.79 -22.37 9.22
CA TRP A 247 -20.01 -22.89 8.59
C TRP A 247 -19.72 -23.95 7.52
N LEU A 248 -18.77 -23.70 6.59
CA LEU A 248 -18.38 -24.68 5.58
C LEU A 248 -17.88 -25.99 6.20
N LYS A 249 -17.11 -25.90 7.29
CA LYS A 249 -16.61 -27.06 8.02
C LYS A 249 -17.73 -27.86 8.68
N GLU A 250 -18.74 -27.19 9.24
CA GLU A 250 -19.95 -27.84 9.78
C GLU A 250 -20.75 -28.56 8.68
N GLN A 251 -20.74 -28.02 7.45
CA GLN A 251 -21.31 -28.65 6.26
C GLN A 251 -20.39 -29.71 5.61
N GLY A 252 -19.28 -30.08 6.26
CA GLY A 252 -18.36 -31.13 5.80
C GLY A 252 -17.34 -30.69 4.73
N VAL A 253 -17.24 -29.40 4.43
CA VAL A 253 -16.31 -28.84 3.42
C VAL A 253 -15.17 -28.07 4.10
N ALA A 254 -13.95 -28.58 4.00
CA ALA A 254 -12.76 -27.91 4.50
C ALA A 254 -12.20 -26.92 3.45
N ALA A 255 -12.28 -25.62 3.73
CA ALA A 255 -11.77 -24.56 2.84
C ALA A 255 -10.52 -23.85 3.43
N GLU A 256 -9.34 -24.06 2.83
CA GLU A 256 -8.07 -23.45 3.29
C GLU A 256 -8.00 -21.94 3.07
N SER A 257 -8.62 -21.44 2.00
CA SER A 257 -8.74 -20.03 1.64
C SER A 257 -10.07 -19.80 0.92
N LEU A 258 -10.58 -18.57 1.01
CA LEU A 258 -11.76 -18.13 0.27
C LEU A 258 -11.40 -16.98 -0.71
N ASP A 259 -10.14 -16.94 -1.15
CA ASP A 259 -9.72 -16.13 -2.30
C ASP A 259 -10.30 -16.68 -3.61
N LYS A 260 -10.26 -15.89 -4.69
CA LYS A 260 -10.88 -16.24 -5.97
C LYS A 260 -10.43 -17.61 -6.48
N LYS A 261 -9.13 -17.91 -6.41
CA LYS A 261 -8.57 -19.17 -6.93
C LYS A 261 -9.06 -20.38 -6.12
N SER A 262 -9.09 -20.24 -4.79
CA SER A 262 -9.48 -21.30 -3.86
C SER A 262 -10.98 -21.56 -3.90
N VAL A 263 -11.80 -20.51 -4.02
CA VAL A 263 -13.25 -20.66 -4.24
C VAL A 263 -13.53 -21.38 -5.56
N MET A 264 -12.83 -21.04 -6.65
CA MET A 264 -13.02 -21.75 -7.92
C MET A 264 -12.64 -23.23 -7.82
N ALA A 265 -11.58 -23.58 -7.09
CA ALA A 265 -11.24 -24.98 -6.86
C ALA A 265 -12.34 -25.71 -6.06
N LEU A 266 -12.85 -25.09 -4.99
CA LEU A 266 -13.92 -25.68 -4.17
C LEU A 266 -15.21 -25.91 -4.96
N LEU A 267 -15.58 -24.96 -5.83
CA LEU A 267 -16.78 -25.04 -6.67
C LEU A 267 -16.77 -26.25 -7.63
N THR A 268 -15.61 -26.86 -7.91
CA THR A 268 -15.54 -28.10 -8.70
C THR A 268 -15.99 -29.35 -7.91
N THR A 269 -16.02 -29.26 -6.58
CA THR A 269 -16.24 -30.40 -5.67
C THR A 269 -17.51 -30.31 -4.83
N VAL A 270 -18.08 -29.11 -4.66
CA VAL A 270 -19.24 -28.89 -3.78
C VAL A 270 -20.53 -28.71 -4.58
N GLN A 271 -21.65 -29.12 -3.99
CA GLN A 271 -23.00 -28.94 -4.56
C GLN A 271 -23.82 -27.93 -3.75
N SER A 272 -24.99 -27.55 -4.27
CA SER A 272 -25.95 -26.69 -3.55
C SER A 272 -26.39 -27.38 -2.25
N PRO A 273 -26.53 -26.65 -1.13
CA PRO A 273 -26.51 -25.18 -0.97
C PRO A 273 -25.12 -24.55 -0.74
N ILE A 274 -24.05 -25.34 -0.63
CA ILE A 274 -22.70 -24.86 -0.29
C ILE A 274 -22.06 -24.09 -1.45
N SER A 275 -22.23 -24.57 -2.68
CA SER A 275 -21.79 -23.87 -3.89
C SER A 275 -22.38 -22.46 -3.96
N ASP A 276 -23.66 -22.33 -3.62
CA ASP A 276 -24.41 -21.08 -3.75
C ASP A 276 -23.91 -20.05 -2.75
N VAL A 277 -23.65 -20.46 -1.51
CA VAL A 277 -23.04 -19.62 -0.47
C VAL A 277 -21.65 -19.13 -0.88
N LEU A 278 -20.81 -20.01 -1.43
CA LEU A 278 -19.47 -19.66 -1.91
C LEU A 278 -19.51 -18.66 -3.07
N MET A 279 -20.45 -18.84 -4.01
CA MET A 279 -20.68 -17.92 -5.12
C MET A 279 -21.16 -16.56 -4.63
N LEU A 280 -22.21 -16.51 -3.82
CA LEU A 280 -22.76 -15.26 -3.25
C LEU A 280 -21.70 -14.44 -2.52
N ARG A 281 -20.85 -15.10 -1.72
CA ARG A 281 -19.75 -14.44 -1.02
C ARG A 281 -18.69 -13.88 -1.97
N GLN A 282 -18.37 -14.59 -3.05
CA GLN A 282 -17.40 -14.10 -4.04
C GLN A 282 -17.91 -12.82 -4.71
N GLN A 283 -19.22 -12.71 -4.93
CA GLN A 283 -19.84 -11.51 -5.49
C GLN A 283 -19.70 -10.31 -4.53
N LEU A 284 -19.98 -10.49 -3.23
CA LEU A 284 -19.83 -9.44 -2.20
C LEU A 284 -18.40 -8.93 -2.03
N ALA A 285 -17.40 -9.77 -2.31
CA ALA A 285 -16.00 -9.42 -2.13
C ALA A 285 -15.42 -8.49 -3.24
N LYS A 286 -16.19 -8.21 -4.30
CA LYS A 286 -15.73 -7.33 -5.40
C LYS A 286 -15.74 -5.86 -4.97
N SER A 287 -14.66 -5.14 -5.28
CA SER A 287 -14.42 -3.74 -4.88
C SER A 287 -14.68 -2.72 -6.00
N SER A 288 -15.45 -3.10 -7.03
CA SER A 288 -15.64 -2.36 -8.29
C SER A 288 -16.20 -0.94 -8.11
N VAL A 289 -16.88 -0.66 -7.01
CA VAL A 289 -17.59 0.63 -6.82
C VAL A 289 -16.72 1.79 -6.35
N LYS A 290 -15.50 1.53 -5.85
CA LYS A 290 -14.58 2.62 -5.47
C LYS A 290 -14.24 3.54 -6.64
N LYS A 291 -14.26 3.02 -7.88
CA LYS A 291 -14.01 3.81 -9.10
C LYS A 291 -15.20 4.72 -9.43
N TYR A 292 -16.44 4.26 -9.27
CA TYR A 292 -17.64 5.10 -9.43
C TYR A 292 -17.70 6.21 -8.39
N GLN A 293 -17.37 5.92 -7.12
CA GLN A 293 -17.29 6.96 -6.09
C GLN A 293 -16.20 8.00 -6.40
N ALA A 294 -15.05 7.56 -6.94
CA ALA A 294 -14.00 8.48 -7.38
C ALA A 294 -14.46 9.36 -8.56
N MET A 295 -15.29 8.83 -9.47
CA MET A 295 -15.94 9.61 -10.53
C MET A 295 -16.84 10.70 -9.94
N GLN A 296 -17.71 10.36 -8.98
CA GLN A 296 -18.57 11.33 -8.29
C GLN A 296 -17.76 12.44 -7.59
N ASN A 297 -16.64 12.08 -6.97
CA ASN A 297 -15.81 13.04 -6.23
C ASN A 297 -15.03 14.00 -7.14
N THR A 298 -14.82 13.67 -8.42
CA THR A 298 -13.92 14.43 -9.31
C THR A 298 -14.62 15.07 -10.51
N VAL A 299 -15.92 14.82 -10.70
CA VAL A 299 -16.70 15.37 -11.81
C VAL A 299 -16.94 16.88 -11.63
N CYS A 300 -16.65 17.67 -12.66
CA CYS A 300 -16.96 19.11 -12.71
C CYS A 300 -18.43 19.36 -13.07
N SER A 301 -18.87 20.62 -13.02
CA SER A 301 -20.25 21.03 -13.32
C SER A 301 -20.72 20.67 -14.74
N ASP A 302 -19.81 20.55 -15.70
CA ASP A 302 -20.09 20.16 -17.07
C ASP A 302 -20.11 18.63 -17.30
N GLY A 303 -20.07 17.85 -16.22
CA GLY A 303 -20.12 16.39 -16.28
C GLY A 303 -18.81 15.74 -16.73
N ARG A 304 -17.68 16.45 -16.74
CA ARG A 304 -16.37 15.88 -17.07
C ARG A 304 -15.45 15.79 -15.85
N ALA A 305 -14.72 14.69 -15.72
CA ALA A 305 -13.65 14.54 -14.74
C ALA A 305 -12.33 15.05 -15.33
N ARG A 306 -11.59 15.86 -14.56
CA ARG A 306 -10.37 16.57 -14.98
C ARG A 306 -9.24 16.42 -13.99
N GLY A 307 -8.00 16.63 -14.44
CA GLY A 307 -6.81 16.48 -13.59
C GLY A 307 -6.54 15.03 -13.20
N MET A 308 -6.81 14.10 -14.12
CA MET A 308 -6.66 12.66 -13.88
C MET A 308 -5.20 12.19 -14.03
N PHE A 309 -4.36 13.00 -14.67
CA PHE A 309 -2.95 12.75 -14.89
C PHE A 309 -2.10 13.77 -14.14
N GLN A 310 -0.91 13.34 -13.73
CA GLN A 310 0.10 14.23 -13.16
C GLN A 310 1.39 14.06 -13.96
N PHE A 311 1.79 15.08 -14.70
CA PHE A 311 3.07 15.11 -15.42
C PHE A 311 4.24 14.96 -14.44
N TYR A 312 5.17 14.05 -14.72
CA TYR A 312 6.24 13.64 -13.79
C TYR A 312 5.78 13.27 -12.36
N GLY A 313 4.47 13.02 -12.15
CA GLY A 313 3.94 12.60 -10.85
C GLY A 313 4.48 11.25 -10.38
N ALA A 314 4.98 10.46 -11.34
CA ALA A 314 5.63 9.19 -11.11
C ALA A 314 7.16 9.30 -11.18
N ASN A 315 7.77 10.33 -10.60
CA ASN A 315 9.23 10.48 -10.68
C ASN A 315 10.02 9.31 -10.03
N ARG A 316 9.34 8.38 -9.32
CA ARG A 316 9.64 6.93 -9.22
C ARG A 316 8.58 6.11 -8.42
N THR A 317 7.28 6.28 -8.71
CA THR A 317 6.06 5.55 -8.20
C THR A 317 5.13 6.19 -7.13
N GLY A 318 5.37 7.43 -6.65
CA GLY A 318 4.40 8.26 -5.89
C GLY A 318 3.52 7.60 -4.81
N ARG A 319 3.98 6.59 -4.08
CA ARG A 319 3.22 5.89 -3.04
C ARG A 319 3.82 6.21 -1.66
N TRP A 320 2.97 6.51 -0.69
CA TRP A 320 3.31 6.86 0.69
C TRP A 320 3.74 5.64 1.50
N CYS A 321 4.54 5.85 2.55
CA CYS A 321 5.52 4.82 2.93
C CYS A 321 6.02 4.88 4.39
N LEU A 322 6.81 3.86 4.70
CA LEU A 322 7.53 3.57 5.94
C LEU A 322 9.02 3.92 5.81
N THR A 323 9.76 4.05 6.90
CA THR A 323 11.24 4.13 6.86
C THR A 323 11.89 2.79 6.49
N GLY A 324 13.10 2.82 5.91
CA GLY A 324 13.79 1.62 5.40
C GLY A 324 14.18 0.56 6.43
N ASP A 325 14.19 0.93 7.71
CA ASP A 325 14.45 0.03 8.84
C ASP A 325 13.23 -0.82 9.25
N HIS A 326 12.07 -0.62 8.63
CA HIS A 326 10.97 -1.57 8.71
C HIS A 326 11.31 -2.83 7.92
N GLU A 327 10.79 -3.98 8.35
CA GLU A 327 10.99 -5.27 7.72
C GLU A 327 9.67 -5.85 7.21
N VAL A 328 9.72 -6.50 6.06
CA VAL A 328 8.64 -7.34 5.53
C VAL A 328 8.98 -8.81 5.73
N LEU A 329 7.96 -9.62 6.02
CA LEU A 329 8.14 -11.06 6.17
C LEU A 329 8.04 -11.73 4.80
N THR A 330 9.11 -12.39 4.37
CA THR A 330 9.17 -13.29 3.19
C THR A 330 9.11 -14.77 3.62
N LYS A 331 9.07 -15.70 2.66
CA LYS A 331 9.16 -17.14 2.96
C LYS A 331 10.52 -17.53 3.54
N GLU A 332 11.54 -16.71 3.31
CA GLU A 332 12.92 -16.89 3.72
C GLU A 332 13.27 -16.08 4.97
N GLY A 333 12.31 -15.30 5.49
CA GLY A 333 12.43 -14.54 6.73
C GLY A 333 12.15 -13.05 6.61
N TRP A 334 12.45 -12.32 7.69
CA TRP A 334 12.27 -10.87 7.75
C TRP A 334 13.40 -10.17 6.99
N ILE A 335 13.04 -9.30 6.04
CA ILE A 335 13.98 -8.52 5.25
C ILE A 335 13.61 -7.04 5.41
N ARG A 336 14.61 -6.19 5.67
CA ARG A 336 14.41 -4.73 5.71
C ARG A 336 13.92 -4.23 4.36
N LEU A 337 13.02 -3.25 4.39
CA LEU A 337 12.46 -2.63 3.19
C LEU A 337 13.55 -1.99 2.32
N ASP A 338 14.60 -1.42 2.92
CA ASP A 338 15.74 -0.86 2.17
C ASP A 338 16.68 -1.89 1.53
N LYS A 339 16.48 -3.18 1.84
CA LYS A 339 17.24 -4.30 1.26
C LYS A 339 16.37 -5.25 0.45
N TRP A 340 15.07 -5.00 0.37
CA TRP A 340 14.11 -5.87 -0.26
C TRP A 340 13.72 -5.30 -1.64
N ASN A 341 13.93 -6.09 -2.69
CA ASN A 341 13.72 -5.68 -4.09
C ASN A 341 12.44 -6.25 -4.72
N GLY A 342 11.48 -6.71 -3.90
CA GLY A 342 10.25 -7.35 -4.35
C GLY A 342 10.35 -8.87 -4.35
N SER A 343 9.34 -9.53 -3.80
CA SER A 343 9.22 -11.00 -3.72
C SER A 343 7.84 -11.37 -3.17
N HIS A 344 7.65 -12.63 -2.76
CA HIS A 344 6.47 -13.01 -2.01
C HIS A 344 6.60 -12.62 -0.54
N ILE A 345 5.69 -11.78 -0.04
CA ILE A 345 5.64 -11.35 1.36
C ILE A 345 4.33 -11.76 2.04
N ALA A 346 4.31 -11.75 3.37
CA ALA A 346 3.14 -12.04 4.18
C ALA A 346 2.08 -10.94 4.06
N VAL A 347 1.19 -11.11 3.08
CA VAL A 347 0.08 -10.21 2.77
C VAL A 347 -1.11 -10.54 3.67
N TRP A 348 -1.69 -9.50 4.28
CA TRP A 348 -2.83 -9.60 5.18
C TRP A 348 -4.10 -9.18 4.46
N ASN A 349 -5.22 -9.87 4.72
CA ASN A 349 -6.49 -9.58 4.09
C ASN A 349 -7.51 -9.09 5.12
N ALA A 350 -7.99 -7.86 4.92
CA ALA A 350 -8.87 -7.15 5.84
C ALA A 350 -10.26 -7.78 6.05
N ASN A 351 -10.66 -8.71 5.18
CA ASN A 351 -11.96 -9.37 5.27
C ASN A 351 -11.92 -10.63 6.15
N ASN A 352 -10.75 -11.30 6.28
CA ASN A 352 -10.59 -12.55 7.04
C ASN A 352 -9.63 -12.44 8.22
N GLU A 353 -8.77 -11.42 8.24
CA GLU A 353 -7.53 -11.43 9.01
C GLU A 353 -6.57 -12.56 8.57
N MET A 354 -6.68 -13.06 7.32
CA MET A 354 -5.82 -14.14 6.83
C MET A 354 -4.47 -13.60 6.36
N VAL A 355 -3.43 -14.40 6.56
CA VAL A 355 -2.08 -14.14 6.07
C VAL A 355 -1.70 -15.17 5.01
N SER A 356 -1.13 -14.71 3.90
CA SER A 356 -0.59 -15.58 2.85
C SER A 356 0.60 -14.93 2.17
N PHE A 357 1.56 -15.74 1.72
CA PHE A 357 2.69 -15.23 0.94
C PHE A 357 2.26 -14.96 -0.49
N GLN A 358 2.17 -13.69 -0.87
CA GLN A 358 1.77 -13.25 -2.21
C GLN A 358 2.84 -12.34 -2.80
N SER A 359 2.96 -12.35 -4.13
CA SER A 359 3.86 -11.47 -4.86
C SER A 359 3.55 -10.00 -4.55
N ALA A 360 4.58 -9.24 -4.19
CA ALA A 360 4.51 -7.82 -3.91
C ALA A 360 5.69 -7.09 -4.55
N LYS A 361 5.46 -5.85 -4.98
CA LYS A 361 6.52 -5.00 -5.55
C LYS A 361 7.13 -4.15 -4.45
N ALA A 362 8.45 -4.07 -4.42
CA ALA A 362 9.16 -3.10 -3.60
C ALA A 362 9.09 -1.71 -4.23
N LEU A 363 8.80 -0.72 -3.40
CA LEU A 363 8.70 0.67 -3.82
C LEU A 363 9.59 1.52 -2.91
N CYS A 364 10.31 2.49 -3.48
CA CYS A 364 11.23 3.38 -2.79
C CYS A 364 11.10 4.80 -3.36
N PHE A 365 11.09 5.80 -2.46
CA PHE A 365 10.84 7.20 -2.77
C PHE A 365 11.69 8.13 -1.93
N GLU A 366 12.20 9.20 -2.49
CA GLU A 366 12.71 10.30 -1.67
C GLU A 366 11.54 11.06 -1.02
N TYR A 367 11.61 11.27 0.29
CA TYR A 367 10.62 12.01 1.06
C TYR A 367 11.31 12.99 1.99
N SER A 368 10.78 14.22 2.02
CA SER A 368 11.24 15.24 2.94
C SER A 368 10.03 15.97 3.52
N GLY A 369 9.75 15.73 4.80
CA GLY A 369 8.54 16.20 5.47
C GLY A 369 8.36 15.57 6.84
N LYS A 370 7.17 15.74 7.43
CA LYS A 370 6.87 15.19 8.75
C LYS A 370 6.75 13.67 8.69
N MET A 371 7.31 12.98 9.67
CA MET A 371 7.09 11.57 9.92
C MET A 371 6.39 11.41 11.26
N TYR A 372 5.42 10.51 11.30
CA TYR A 372 4.64 10.20 12.48
C TYR A 372 5.16 8.88 13.04
N THR A 373 5.72 8.94 14.24
CA THR A 373 6.29 7.79 14.93
C THR A 373 5.40 7.36 16.08
N TYR A 374 4.69 6.24 15.92
CA TYR A 374 3.90 5.61 16.96
C TYR A 374 4.73 4.56 17.70
N ARG A 375 4.96 4.77 18.99
CA ARG A 375 5.61 3.77 19.87
C ARG A 375 4.66 3.34 20.96
N ASP A 376 4.23 2.08 20.90
CA ASP A 376 3.46 1.43 21.96
C ASP A 376 3.90 -0.05 22.06
N THR A 377 3.20 -0.86 22.84
CA THR A 377 3.57 -2.23 23.19
C THR A 377 3.66 -3.13 21.95
N ARG A 378 2.80 -2.93 20.95
CA ARG A 378 2.74 -3.78 19.74
C ARG A 378 3.04 -3.03 18.43
N ILE A 379 3.45 -1.78 18.49
CA ILE A 379 3.75 -0.96 17.30
C ILE A 379 4.98 -0.09 17.52
N ASP A 380 5.78 0.05 16.47
CA ASP A 380 6.88 1.03 16.36
C ASP A 380 6.90 1.59 14.94
N GLN A 381 5.75 2.09 14.49
CA GLN A 381 5.55 2.59 13.14
C GLN A 381 6.22 3.95 12.99
N CYS A 382 6.97 4.14 11.91
CA CYS A 382 7.43 5.45 11.45
C CYS A 382 7.06 5.61 9.97
N SER A 383 6.10 6.49 9.69
CA SER A 383 5.55 6.65 8.34
C SER A 383 5.17 8.09 8.01
N THR A 384 5.01 8.36 6.72
CA THR A 384 4.45 9.61 6.21
C THR A 384 3.03 9.83 6.72
N PRO A 385 2.56 11.09 6.89
CA PRO A 385 1.22 11.40 7.43
C PRO A 385 0.08 10.73 6.66
N ASP A 386 0.20 10.65 5.33
CA ASP A 386 -0.83 10.11 4.44
C ASP A 386 -0.81 8.59 4.32
N HIS A 387 0.12 7.92 5.02
CA HIS A 387 0.21 6.46 5.02
C HIS A 387 -1.08 5.88 5.59
N LYS A 388 -1.69 4.91 4.90
CA LYS A 388 -2.98 4.35 5.31
C LYS A 388 -2.79 3.12 6.20
N MET A 389 -3.61 3.07 7.23
CA MET A 389 -3.66 1.99 8.21
C MET A 389 -5.10 1.52 8.34
N ARG A 390 -5.26 0.19 8.46
CA ARG A 390 -6.52 -0.41 8.87
C ARG A 390 -6.68 -0.18 10.37
N VAL A 391 -7.73 0.50 10.80
CA VAL A 391 -7.92 0.85 12.22
C VAL A 391 -9.37 0.78 12.65
N GLN A 392 -9.61 0.59 13.94
CA GLN A 392 -10.86 1.00 14.58
C GLN A 392 -10.64 2.39 15.16
N ARG A 393 -11.44 3.39 14.79
CA ARG A 393 -11.31 4.78 15.27
C ARG A 393 -11.28 4.87 16.80
N ARG A 394 -12.11 4.06 17.44
CA ARG A 394 -12.14 3.77 18.87
C ARG A 394 -12.17 2.26 19.05
N TYR A 395 -11.58 1.76 20.14
CA TYR A 395 -11.64 0.34 20.47
C TYR A 395 -13.10 -0.18 20.41
N GLY A 396 -13.34 -1.24 19.63
CA GLY A 396 -14.66 -1.84 19.43
C GLY A 396 -15.52 -1.20 18.33
N SER A 397 -15.08 -0.12 17.69
CA SER A 397 -15.77 0.46 16.52
C SER A 397 -15.52 -0.32 15.24
N ALA A 398 -16.31 -0.03 14.20
CA ALA A 398 -16.12 -0.62 12.88
C ALA A 398 -14.71 -0.32 12.34
N TRP A 399 -14.14 -1.29 11.62
CA TRP A 399 -12.86 -1.12 10.97
C TRP A 399 -12.99 -0.16 9.78
N GLU A 400 -12.19 0.89 9.76
CA GLU A 400 -12.04 1.86 8.68
C GLU A 400 -10.58 2.00 8.25
N ASP A 401 -10.34 2.67 7.13
CA ASP A 401 -8.99 3.08 6.75
C ASP A 401 -8.80 4.52 7.17
N MET A 402 -7.72 4.77 7.91
CA MET A 402 -7.32 6.12 8.29
C MET A 402 -5.89 6.36 7.84
N THR A 403 -5.60 7.59 7.46
CA THR A 403 -4.23 8.07 7.38
C THR A 403 -3.62 8.12 8.78
N VAL A 404 -2.30 8.01 8.85
CA VAL A 404 -1.53 8.10 10.10
C VAL A 404 -1.68 9.49 10.75
N GLU A 405 -1.89 10.54 9.96
CA GLU A 405 -2.26 11.85 10.51
C GLU A 405 -3.66 11.84 11.12
N GLU A 406 -4.67 11.23 10.49
CA GLU A 406 -6.01 11.13 11.07
C GLU A 406 -5.99 10.29 12.36
N MET A 407 -5.20 9.22 12.41
CA MET A 407 -4.98 8.42 13.62
C MET A 407 -4.48 9.28 14.78
N SER A 408 -3.69 10.33 14.50
CA SER A 408 -3.14 11.22 15.55
C SER A 408 -4.24 12.01 16.27
N LYS A 409 -5.43 12.11 15.65
CA LYS A 409 -6.59 12.84 16.18
C LYS A 409 -7.48 11.98 17.09
N CYS A 410 -7.27 10.66 17.16
CA CYS A 410 -8.06 9.74 18.00
C CYS A 410 -7.19 8.76 18.81
N ARG A 411 -7.81 7.77 19.47
CA ARG A 411 -7.14 6.62 20.10
C ARG A 411 -7.51 5.35 19.31
N PRO A 412 -6.84 5.11 18.17
CA PRO A 412 -7.23 4.03 17.28
C PRO A 412 -6.77 2.68 17.81
N ALA A 413 -7.44 1.60 17.40
CA ALA A 413 -6.96 0.24 17.58
C ALA A 413 -6.53 -0.36 16.23
N ILE A 414 -5.38 -1.05 16.21
CA ILE A 414 -4.78 -1.64 14.99
C ILE A 414 -4.78 -3.17 15.04
N PRO A 415 -4.81 -3.87 13.89
CA PRO A 415 -4.55 -5.29 13.84
C PRO A 415 -3.04 -5.55 13.93
N PHE A 416 -2.66 -6.66 14.55
CA PHE A 416 -1.25 -7.02 14.72
C PHE A 416 -0.92 -8.49 14.49
N TYR A 417 -1.90 -9.32 14.15
CA TYR A 417 -1.68 -10.69 13.72
C TYR A 417 -2.67 -11.06 12.63
N GLY A 418 -2.51 -12.25 12.09
CA GLY A 418 -3.55 -12.91 11.34
C GLY A 418 -3.43 -14.43 11.41
N TYR A 419 -4.20 -15.09 10.57
CA TYR A 419 -4.27 -16.54 10.51
C TYR A 419 -3.77 -17.03 9.16
N ARG A 420 -2.73 -17.84 9.18
CA ARG A 420 -2.19 -18.51 8.03
C ARG A 420 -2.60 -19.97 8.06
N TYR A 421 -3.05 -20.47 6.92
CA TYR A 421 -3.23 -21.90 6.75
C TYR A 421 -1.86 -22.59 6.69
N HIS A 422 -1.70 -23.65 7.47
CA HIS A 422 -0.50 -24.48 7.50
C HIS A 422 -0.83 -25.85 6.90
N ARG A 423 0.01 -26.34 5.99
CA ARG A 423 -0.18 -27.65 5.37
C ARG A 423 0.11 -28.80 6.34
N GLY A 424 0.99 -28.57 7.31
CA GLY A 424 1.44 -29.61 8.24
C GLY A 424 2.21 -30.71 7.51
N CYS A 425 3.43 -30.39 7.05
CA CYS A 425 4.22 -31.30 6.23
C CYS A 425 5.08 -32.23 7.11
N ALA A 426 5.42 -31.80 8.31
CA ALA A 426 6.19 -32.59 9.27
C ALA A 426 5.27 -33.47 10.11
N ASN A 427 5.70 -34.72 10.34
CA ASN A 427 5.08 -35.57 11.33
C ASN A 427 5.08 -34.84 12.69
N PRO A 428 3.91 -34.71 13.37
CA PRO A 428 3.79 -34.03 14.67
C PRO A 428 4.86 -34.44 15.70
N THR A 429 5.22 -35.71 15.71
CA THR A 429 6.21 -36.26 16.64
C THR A 429 7.62 -35.84 16.26
N TRP A 430 7.94 -35.79 14.97
CA TRP A 430 9.25 -35.33 14.48
C TRP A 430 9.47 -33.86 14.82
N LEU A 431 8.46 -33.01 14.63
CA LEU A 431 8.52 -31.59 14.99
C LEU A 431 8.80 -31.40 16.49
N ARG A 432 8.14 -32.18 17.36
CA ARG A 432 8.40 -32.14 18.82
C ARG A 432 9.83 -32.57 19.16
N VAL A 433 10.37 -33.59 18.47
CA VAL A 433 11.77 -34.02 18.64
C VAL A 433 12.74 -32.95 18.15
N LEU A 434 12.44 -32.22 17.06
CA LEU A 434 13.26 -31.09 16.61
C LEU A 434 13.28 -29.96 17.63
N ILE A 435 12.14 -29.61 18.22
CA ILE A 435 12.04 -28.56 19.27
C ILE A 435 12.85 -28.97 20.50
N MET A 436 12.70 -30.22 20.96
CA MET A 436 13.51 -30.78 22.05
C MET A 436 15.01 -30.76 21.72
N THR A 437 15.39 -31.17 20.52
CA THR A 437 16.80 -31.24 20.09
C THR A 437 17.41 -29.86 19.93
N GLN A 438 16.63 -28.87 19.46
CA GLN A 438 17.09 -27.49 19.39
C GLN A 438 17.50 -26.97 20.77
N ALA A 439 16.69 -27.25 21.78
CA ALA A 439 16.88 -26.75 23.13
C ALA A 439 17.99 -27.49 23.89
N ASP A 440 17.86 -28.81 24.06
CA ASP A 440 18.71 -29.59 24.99
C ASP A 440 19.61 -30.62 24.28
N GLY A 441 19.55 -30.72 22.94
CA GLY A 441 20.34 -31.67 22.15
C GLY A 441 21.78 -31.24 21.91
N PHE A 442 22.69 -32.22 21.91
CA PHE A 442 24.11 -32.04 21.59
C PHE A 442 24.56 -33.09 20.57
N TYR A 443 25.05 -32.64 19.41
CA TYR A 443 25.63 -33.52 18.39
C TYR A 443 27.09 -33.79 18.72
N THR A 444 27.48 -35.08 18.77
CA THR A 444 28.86 -35.50 18.97
C THR A 444 29.59 -35.68 17.64
N SER A 445 30.92 -35.71 17.68
CA SER A 445 31.79 -35.85 16.49
C SER A 445 31.53 -37.14 15.72
N ASP A 446 31.17 -38.22 16.41
CA ASP A 446 30.77 -39.51 15.84
C ASP A 446 29.40 -39.48 15.13
N GLY A 447 28.68 -38.36 15.20
CA GLY A 447 27.36 -38.18 14.60
C GLY A 447 26.18 -38.66 15.47
N SER A 448 26.43 -39.06 16.71
CA SER A 448 25.37 -39.35 17.70
C SER A 448 24.72 -38.06 18.21
N VAL A 449 23.50 -38.17 18.77
CA VAL A 449 22.80 -37.05 19.45
C VAL A 449 22.63 -37.39 20.92
N ARG A 450 23.09 -36.53 21.81
CA ARG A 450 23.04 -36.72 23.26
C ARG A 450 22.19 -35.65 23.94
N PHE A 451 21.48 -36.06 24.97
CA PHE A 451 20.71 -35.21 25.87
C PHE A 451 21.16 -35.46 27.30
N ASN A 452 21.39 -34.39 28.07
CA ASN A 452 21.82 -34.47 29.46
C ASN A 452 20.79 -33.79 30.35
N PHE A 453 20.13 -34.55 31.22
CA PHE A 453 19.06 -34.03 32.06
C PHE A 453 19.26 -34.35 33.55
N LYS A 454 18.93 -33.38 34.40
CA LYS A 454 18.76 -33.57 35.86
C LYS A 454 17.29 -33.63 36.29
N LYS A 455 16.38 -33.06 35.50
CA LYS A 455 14.96 -32.92 35.86
C LYS A 455 14.16 -34.10 35.32
N GLU A 456 13.46 -34.82 36.20
CA GLU A 456 12.68 -36.01 35.83
C GLU A 456 11.63 -35.70 34.74
N ARG A 457 10.98 -34.54 34.80
CA ARG A 457 10.02 -34.12 33.75
C ARG A 457 10.62 -34.09 32.34
N LYS A 458 11.90 -33.67 32.19
CA LYS A 458 12.58 -33.62 30.89
C LYS A 458 13.00 -35.02 30.45
N ILE A 459 13.46 -35.84 31.39
CA ILE A 459 13.83 -37.25 31.14
C ILE A 459 12.61 -38.02 30.62
N ALA A 460 11.48 -37.95 31.33
CA ALA A 460 10.24 -38.61 30.95
C ALA A 460 9.73 -38.12 29.58
N ARG A 461 9.68 -36.80 29.35
CA ARG A 461 9.24 -36.22 28.07
C ARG A 461 10.14 -36.64 26.91
N CYS A 462 11.47 -36.61 27.09
CA CYS A 462 12.43 -37.03 26.06
C CYS A 462 12.24 -38.50 25.67
N LYS A 463 12.21 -39.41 26.65
CA LYS A 463 11.97 -40.85 26.42
C LYS A 463 10.64 -41.07 25.68
N MET A 464 9.57 -40.38 26.08
CA MET A 464 8.27 -40.47 25.44
C MET A 464 8.33 -40.05 23.96
N LEU A 465 8.92 -38.88 23.66
CA LEU A 465 9.02 -38.38 22.29
C LEU A 465 9.84 -39.30 21.40
N LEU A 466 11.00 -39.79 21.88
CA LEU A 466 11.86 -40.69 21.09
C LEU A 466 11.19 -42.04 20.82
N ARG A 467 10.47 -42.60 21.80
CA ARG A 467 9.68 -43.83 21.61
C ARG A 467 8.56 -43.64 20.58
N ARG A 468 7.80 -42.54 20.68
CA ARG A 468 6.74 -42.22 19.71
C ARG A 468 7.28 -41.93 18.31
N ALA A 469 8.52 -41.45 18.21
CA ALA A 469 9.20 -41.23 16.95
C ALA A 469 9.86 -42.51 16.39
N GLU A 470 9.75 -43.63 17.10
CA GLU A 470 10.40 -44.91 16.77
C GLU A 470 11.94 -44.79 16.64
N ILE A 471 12.52 -43.86 17.38
CA ILE A 471 13.97 -43.64 17.41
C ILE A 471 14.56 -44.47 18.55
N MET A 472 15.47 -45.37 18.21
CA MET A 472 16.18 -46.20 19.19
C MET A 472 17.27 -45.41 19.93
N PHE A 473 17.23 -45.41 21.26
CA PHE A 473 18.17 -44.70 22.13
C PHE A 473 18.67 -45.56 23.28
N ALA A 474 19.84 -45.20 23.82
CA ALA A 474 20.40 -45.74 25.05
C ALA A 474 20.22 -44.73 26.19
N VAL A 475 20.04 -45.25 27.41
CA VAL A 475 19.92 -44.44 28.63
C VAL A 475 21.01 -44.86 29.59
N HIS A 476 21.81 -43.91 30.04
CA HIS A 476 22.81 -44.12 31.07
C HIS A 476 22.61 -43.08 32.17
N THR A 477 22.39 -43.54 33.38
CA THR A 477 22.29 -42.68 34.56
C THR A 477 23.57 -42.80 35.35
N TYR A 478 24.24 -41.67 35.58
CA TYR A 478 25.42 -41.60 36.42
C TYR A 478 25.25 -40.45 37.43
N LYS A 479 25.29 -40.79 38.72
CA LYS A 479 24.88 -39.89 39.82
C LYS A 479 23.46 -39.35 39.55
N ASP A 480 23.29 -38.02 39.59
CA ASP A 480 21.99 -37.34 39.40
C ASP A 480 21.77 -36.80 37.98
N VAL A 481 22.55 -37.28 37.00
CA VAL A 481 22.42 -36.87 35.59
C VAL A 481 22.07 -38.10 34.76
N THR A 482 20.95 -38.00 34.05
CA THR A 482 20.55 -39.00 33.06
C THR A 482 21.00 -38.54 31.67
N ASN A 483 21.86 -39.34 31.04
CA ASN A 483 22.24 -39.20 29.65
C ASN A 483 21.34 -40.07 28.78
N ILE A 484 20.73 -39.46 27.76
CA ILE A 484 19.98 -40.17 26.72
C ILE A 484 20.74 -39.98 25.41
N THR A 485 21.19 -41.06 24.79
CA THR A 485 21.99 -41.03 23.57
C THR A 485 21.26 -41.75 22.43
N ILE A 486 21.12 -41.07 21.30
CA ILE A 486 20.73 -41.67 20.01
C ILE A 486 22.03 -42.00 19.28
N PRO A 487 22.41 -43.28 19.14
CA PRO A 487 23.63 -43.67 18.43
C PRO A 487 23.59 -43.19 16.97
N ALA A 488 24.74 -42.82 16.39
CA ALA A 488 24.83 -42.26 15.04
C ALA A 488 24.06 -43.05 13.96
N ARG A 489 24.06 -44.39 14.03
CA ARG A 489 23.32 -45.29 13.12
C ARG A 489 21.79 -45.19 13.23
N ASN A 490 21.28 -44.73 14.37
CA ASN A 490 19.86 -44.60 14.67
C ASN A 490 19.36 -43.15 14.54
N VAL A 491 20.24 -42.19 14.24
CA VAL A 491 19.86 -40.78 14.02
C VAL A 491 19.20 -40.67 12.64
N PRO A 492 17.90 -40.36 12.54
CA PRO A 492 17.22 -40.22 11.25
C PRO A 492 17.83 -39.09 10.41
N LEU A 493 17.71 -39.17 9.08
CA LEU A 493 18.32 -38.21 8.17
C LEU A 493 17.90 -36.76 8.45
N TRP A 494 16.61 -36.52 8.72
CA TRP A 494 16.08 -35.19 9.04
C TRP A 494 16.69 -34.60 10.32
N LEU A 495 16.94 -35.43 11.34
CA LEU A 495 17.60 -35.00 12.57
C LEU A 495 19.09 -34.78 12.31
N ARG A 496 19.71 -35.64 11.50
CA ARG A 496 21.11 -35.49 11.09
C ARG A 496 21.35 -34.20 10.29
N GLN A 497 20.38 -33.73 9.51
CA GLN A 497 20.43 -32.46 8.78
C GLN A 497 20.24 -31.24 9.71
N PHE A 498 19.59 -31.42 10.87
CA PHE A 498 19.35 -30.37 11.87
C PHE A 498 20.54 -30.14 12.84
N ARG A 499 21.77 -30.31 12.36
CA ARG A 499 23.01 -30.18 13.17
C ARG A 499 23.24 -28.79 13.74
N THR A 500 22.83 -27.75 13.02
CA THR A 500 23.01 -26.35 13.44
C THR A 500 22.05 -25.94 14.55
N LYS A 501 21.05 -26.78 14.89
CA LYS A 501 19.97 -26.47 15.84
C LYS A 501 19.29 -25.14 15.53
N THR A 502 19.27 -24.77 14.25
CA THR A 502 18.66 -23.55 13.72
C THR A 502 17.44 -23.95 12.93
N PHE A 503 16.29 -23.49 13.38
CA PHE A 503 15.03 -23.72 12.68
C PHE A 503 15.06 -23.11 11.27
N GLY A 504 14.43 -23.79 10.31
CA GLY A 504 14.24 -23.24 8.97
C GLY A 504 12.87 -22.55 8.84
N PHE A 505 12.76 -21.58 7.95
CA PHE A 505 11.50 -20.88 7.69
C PHE A 505 10.40 -21.75 7.06
N TRP A 506 10.73 -22.97 6.63
CA TRP A 506 9.73 -24.01 6.31
C TRP A 506 8.76 -24.28 7.47
N LEU A 507 9.15 -24.00 8.73
CA LEU A 507 8.25 -24.06 9.89
C LEU A 507 7.03 -23.14 9.78
N LEU A 508 7.08 -22.09 8.96
CA LEU A 508 5.93 -21.21 8.74
C LEU A 508 4.77 -21.92 8.03
N ASP A 509 5.00 -23.11 7.47
CA ASP A 509 3.99 -23.97 6.83
C ASP A 509 3.54 -25.13 7.73
N GLU A 510 4.11 -25.25 8.93
CA GLU A 510 3.80 -26.29 9.92
C GLU A 510 2.72 -25.86 10.91
N ASN A 511 2.14 -26.84 11.63
CA ASN A 511 1.13 -26.58 12.63
C ASN A 511 1.74 -25.83 13.85
N PRO A 512 1.35 -24.57 14.09
CA PRO A 512 1.90 -23.74 15.16
C PRO A 512 1.48 -24.23 16.55
N ASP A 513 0.34 -24.90 16.69
CA ASP A 513 -0.15 -25.39 17.98
C ASP A 513 0.78 -26.48 18.53
N ILE A 514 1.29 -27.36 17.67
CA ILE A 514 2.31 -28.35 18.05
C ILE A 514 3.56 -27.64 18.56
N PHE A 515 3.96 -26.57 17.87
CA PHE A 515 5.16 -25.82 18.21
C PHE A 515 5.02 -25.12 19.57
N PHE A 516 3.95 -24.36 19.77
CA PHE A 516 3.72 -23.60 21.00
C PHE A 516 3.29 -24.48 22.19
N ASP A 517 2.73 -25.67 21.96
CA ASP A 517 2.48 -26.66 23.00
C ASP A 517 3.78 -27.33 23.48
N GLU A 518 4.74 -27.58 22.59
CA GLU A 518 5.99 -28.25 22.98
C GLU A 518 7.01 -27.29 23.60
N LEU A 519 7.04 -26.02 23.17
CA LEU A 519 8.05 -25.04 23.58
C LEU A 519 8.24 -24.92 25.12
N PRO A 520 7.18 -24.87 25.95
CA PRO A 520 7.29 -24.74 27.42
C PRO A 520 7.93 -25.94 28.12
N HIS A 521 8.02 -27.10 27.47
CA HIS A 521 8.69 -28.24 28.07
C HIS A 521 10.22 -28.08 28.10
N TRP A 522 10.77 -27.21 27.25
CA TRP A 522 12.21 -27.09 26.98
C TRP A 522 12.78 -25.71 27.34
N ASP A 523 13.09 -24.87 26.35
CA ASP A 523 13.64 -23.51 26.48
C ASP A 523 12.56 -22.43 26.67
N GLY A 524 11.28 -22.82 26.65
CA GLY A 524 10.16 -21.97 27.02
C GLY A 524 9.80 -22.09 28.51
N TYR A 525 9.31 -20.99 29.08
CA TYR A 525 8.65 -20.98 30.39
C TYR A 525 7.36 -20.16 30.31
N CYS A 526 6.33 -20.54 31.06
CA CYS A 526 5.04 -19.82 31.09
C CYS A 526 5.02 -18.83 32.27
N PRO A 527 5.27 -17.52 32.06
CA PRO A 527 5.20 -16.52 33.13
C PRO A 527 3.77 -16.23 33.58
N ALA A 528 2.78 -16.59 32.76
CA ALA A 528 1.35 -16.45 33.06
C ALA A 528 0.55 -17.53 32.29
N PRO A 529 -0.71 -17.82 32.67
CA PRO A 529 -1.50 -18.91 32.07
C PRO A 529 -1.65 -18.85 30.54
N ASN A 530 -1.56 -17.65 29.94
CA ASN A 530 -1.76 -17.42 28.50
C ASN A 530 -0.52 -16.83 27.81
N SER A 531 0.66 -17.07 28.39
CA SER A 531 1.91 -16.49 27.93
C SER A 531 3.04 -17.51 27.95
N ILE A 532 3.92 -17.43 26.94
CA ILE A 532 5.16 -18.18 26.87
C ILE A 532 6.29 -17.17 26.69
N GLN A 533 7.36 -17.32 27.45
CA GLN A 533 8.62 -16.64 27.18
C GLN A 533 9.62 -17.66 26.64
N TYR A 534 10.11 -17.41 25.44
CA TYR A 534 11.16 -18.21 24.80
C TYR A 534 12.46 -17.41 24.77
N SER A 535 13.59 -18.03 25.13
CA SER A 535 14.90 -17.39 25.10
C SER A 535 15.86 -18.16 24.21
N THR A 536 16.60 -17.46 23.35
CA THR A 536 17.60 -18.08 22.47
C THR A 536 18.74 -17.12 22.16
N CYS A 537 19.94 -17.64 21.93
CA CYS A 537 21.06 -16.85 21.38
C CYS A 537 21.04 -16.83 19.83
N ASN A 538 20.18 -17.62 19.20
CA ASN A 538 20.04 -17.69 17.75
C ASN A 538 18.94 -16.75 17.26
N LYS A 539 19.33 -15.67 16.56
CA LYS A 539 18.38 -14.67 16.03
C LYS A 539 17.33 -15.28 15.10
N GLN A 540 17.73 -16.19 14.21
CA GLN A 540 16.82 -16.82 13.26
C GLN A 540 15.73 -17.63 13.97
N ASN A 541 16.08 -18.34 15.05
CA ASN A 541 15.08 -19.05 15.86
C ASN A 541 14.09 -18.05 16.48
N ALA A 542 14.55 -16.92 17.03
CA ALA A 542 13.67 -15.89 17.56
C ALA A 542 12.75 -15.29 16.47
N ASP A 543 13.31 -15.00 15.30
CA ASP A 543 12.59 -14.45 14.14
C ASP A 543 11.49 -15.39 13.63
N ILE A 544 11.78 -16.69 13.54
CA ILE A 544 10.82 -17.72 13.14
C ILE A 544 9.71 -17.87 14.18
N VAL A 545 10.06 -17.94 15.46
CA VAL A 545 9.07 -18.08 16.55
C VAL A 545 8.12 -16.87 16.56
N GLN A 546 8.65 -15.65 16.37
CA GLN A 546 7.82 -14.46 16.25
C GLN A 546 6.92 -14.49 15.01
N ALA A 547 7.48 -14.81 13.83
CA ALA A 547 6.71 -14.90 12.60
C ALA A 547 5.57 -15.93 12.72
N LEU A 548 5.88 -17.12 13.23
CA LEU A 548 4.91 -18.19 13.47
C LEU A 548 3.80 -17.76 14.43
N ALA A 549 4.13 -16.98 15.48
CA ALA A 549 3.12 -16.44 16.39
C ALA A 549 2.15 -15.50 15.65
N HIS A 550 2.68 -14.49 14.95
CA HIS A 550 1.85 -13.49 14.25
C HIS A 550 1.05 -14.04 13.07
N MET A 551 1.45 -15.19 12.53
CA MET A 551 0.74 -15.90 11.47
C MET A 551 -0.25 -16.95 12.00
N SER A 552 -0.39 -17.12 13.32
CA SER A 552 -1.24 -18.16 13.93
C SER A 552 -2.25 -17.63 14.94
N GLY A 553 -2.65 -16.36 14.82
CA GLY A 553 -3.57 -15.72 15.78
C GLY A 553 -2.94 -15.35 17.13
N ARG A 554 -1.63 -15.57 17.28
CA ARG A 554 -0.85 -15.22 18.46
C ARG A 554 -0.11 -13.92 18.21
N ALA A 555 0.59 -13.44 19.22
CA ALA A 555 1.49 -12.31 19.03
C ALA A 555 2.74 -12.46 19.86
N ALA A 556 3.82 -11.87 19.37
CA ALA A 556 5.11 -11.99 20.01
C ALA A 556 5.92 -10.69 19.89
N VAL A 557 6.63 -10.32 20.96
CA VAL A 557 7.57 -9.20 20.94
C VAL A 557 8.96 -9.75 21.24
N ILE A 558 9.93 -9.35 20.42
CA ILE A 558 11.35 -9.69 20.63
C ILE A 558 12.03 -8.56 21.39
N LYS A 559 12.73 -8.91 22.47
CA LYS A 559 13.61 -8.01 23.23
C LYS A 559 15.02 -8.57 23.25
N LEU A 560 16.01 -7.69 23.11
CA LEU A 560 17.41 -8.06 23.30
C LEU A 560 17.76 -7.96 24.78
N LYS A 561 18.20 -9.07 25.39
CA LYS A 561 18.69 -9.09 26.77
C LYS A 561 20.20 -8.87 26.75
N HIS A 562 20.61 -7.63 27.02
CA HIS A 562 22.01 -7.28 27.24
C HIS A 562 22.49 -7.94 28.54
N ARG A 563 23.40 -8.92 28.43
CA ARG A 563 24.07 -9.55 29.57
C ARG A 563 25.28 -8.70 29.94
N ASN A 564 25.57 -8.57 31.24
CA ASN A 564 26.75 -7.85 31.70
C ASN A 564 28.01 -8.66 31.31
N LEU A 565 28.71 -8.20 30.26
CA LEU A 565 29.88 -8.85 29.69
C LEU A 565 31.12 -8.73 30.60
N GLU A 566 31.13 -7.80 31.56
CA GLU A 566 32.23 -7.68 32.54
C GLU A 566 32.20 -8.84 33.56
N LYS A 567 31.00 -9.27 33.98
CA LYS A 567 30.84 -10.40 34.91
C LYS A 567 30.91 -11.76 34.22
N HIS A 568 30.52 -11.85 32.95
CA HIS A 568 30.49 -13.11 32.20
C HIS A 568 30.92 -12.89 30.73
N PRO A 569 32.23 -12.78 30.46
CA PRO A 569 32.75 -12.41 29.13
C PRO A 569 32.44 -13.43 28.03
N ASN A 570 32.18 -14.68 28.40
CA ASN A 570 31.89 -15.77 27.45
C ASN A 570 30.39 -15.91 27.11
N TRP A 571 29.54 -14.99 27.54
CA TRP A 571 28.08 -15.09 27.34
C TRP A 571 27.63 -14.32 26.11
N ASN A 572 27.04 -15.02 25.14
CA ASN A 572 26.38 -14.39 24.00
C ASN A 572 25.14 -13.58 24.43
N GLN A 573 24.84 -12.53 23.67
CA GLN A 573 23.55 -11.82 23.79
C GLN A 573 22.39 -12.80 23.54
N ALA A 574 21.29 -12.60 24.27
CA ALA A 574 20.11 -13.46 24.17
C ALA A 574 18.89 -12.67 23.69
N TYR A 575 18.13 -13.26 22.78
CA TYR A 575 16.82 -12.78 22.34
C TYR A 575 15.76 -13.41 23.23
N VAL A 576 14.91 -12.56 23.80
CA VAL A 576 13.74 -12.97 24.59
C VAL A 576 12.51 -12.68 23.76
N VAL A 577 11.73 -13.72 23.48
CA VAL A 577 10.48 -13.66 22.73
C VAL A 577 9.33 -13.84 23.72
N ASP A 578 8.64 -12.74 24.04
CA ASP A 578 7.44 -12.76 24.86
C ASP A 578 6.24 -13.05 23.94
N ILE A 579 5.55 -14.17 24.16
CA ILE A 579 4.49 -14.68 23.29
C ILE A 579 3.17 -14.70 24.06
N TRP A 580 2.12 -14.14 23.47
CA TRP A 580 0.75 -14.20 23.97
C TRP A 580 -0.04 -15.20 23.14
N LEU A 581 -0.65 -16.20 23.79
CA LEU A 581 -1.31 -17.32 23.12
C LEU A 581 -2.73 -17.00 22.66
N THR A 582 -3.49 -16.22 23.42
CA THR A 582 -4.83 -15.73 23.00
C THR A 582 -4.97 -14.21 23.18
N PRO A 583 -4.22 -13.42 22.38
CA PRO A 583 -4.35 -11.96 22.41
C PRO A 583 -5.67 -11.51 21.73
N LYS A 584 -6.22 -10.38 22.18
CA LYS A 584 -7.28 -9.68 21.44
C LYS A 584 -6.81 -9.36 20.02
N ASN A 585 -7.70 -9.37 19.04
CA ASN A 585 -7.36 -9.15 17.62
C ASN A 585 -6.96 -7.72 17.26
N CYS A 586 -7.06 -6.79 18.21
CA CYS A 586 -6.67 -5.40 18.02
C CYS A 586 -5.93 -4.83 19.23
N HIS A 587 -5.03 -3.88 18.96
CA HIS A 587 -4.24 -3.17 19.95
C HIS A 587 -4.60 -1.70 19.90
N GLU A 588 -5.26 -1.21 20.96
CA GLU A 588 -5.50 0.22 21.14
C GLU A 588 -4.17 0.94 21.39
N ILE A 589 -3.86 1.90 20.51
CA ILE A 589 -2.70 2.77 20.63
C ILE A 589 -3.04 3.88 21.63
N ARG A 590 -2.36 3.87 22.77
CA ARG A 590 -2.63 4.83 23.86
C ARG A 590 -1.73 6.04 23.77
N ILE A 591 -0.54 5.86 23.21
CA ILE A 591 0.48 6.89 23.09
C ILE A 591 0.31 7.63 21.75
N LYS A 592 0.26 8.96 21.80
CA LYS A 592 0.20 9.82 20.60
C LYS A 592 1.52 9.75 19.82
N PRO A 593 1.50 9.97 18.50
CA PRO A 593 2.71 9.87 17.72
C PRO A 593 3.67 11.01 18.04
N GLU A 594 4.96 10.71 18.03
CA GLU A 594 6.00 11.73 17.91
C GLU A 594 6.07 12.18 16.45
N VAL A 595 5.96 13.48 16.23
CA VAL A 595 6.05 14.07 14.89
C VAL A 595 7.44 14.69 14.73
N SER A 596 8.24 14.15 13.82
CA SER A 596 9.61 14.61 13.55
C SER A 596 9.77 15.00 12.08
N ASP A 597 10.71 15.89 11.79
CA ASP A 597 11.12 16.13 10.40
C ASP A 597 12.04 15.00 9.93
N PHE A 598 11.82 14.55 8.70
CA PHE A 598 12.62 13.50 8.07
C PHE A 598 12.97 13.95 6.65
N SER A 599 14.18 13.61 6.22
CA SER A 599 14.61 13.77 4.84
C SER A 599 15.43 12.54 4.44
N GLY A 600 14.97 11.81 3.44
CA GLY A 600 15.61 10.61 2.91
C GLY A 600 14.61 9.67 2.26
N SER A 601 15.04 8.44 1.97
CA SER A 601 14.18 7.48 1.28
C SER A 601 13.14 6.83 2.20
N VAL A 602 11.92 6.68 1.71
CA VAL A 602 10.80 5.94 2.31
C VAL A 602 10.39 4.80 1.39
N TYR A 603 9.84 3.73 1.97
CA TYR A 603 9.63 2.45 1.32
C TYR A 603 8.22 1.90 1.55
N CYS A 604 7.66 1.18 0.59
CA CYS A 604 6.39 0.46 0.72
C CYS A 604 6.42 -0.84 -0.07
N ALA A 605 5.53 -1.75 0.30
CA ALA A 605 5.24 -2.94 -0.48
C ALA A 605 3.88 -2.75 -1.16
N GLU A 606 3.85 -2.78 -2.50
CA GLU A 606 2.59 -2.88 -3.22
C GLU A 606 2.07 -4.32 -3.14
N THR A 607 0.99 -4.50 -2.39
CA THR A 607 0.33 -5.80 -2.21
C THR A 607 -1.05 -5.86 -2.88
N PRO A 608 -1.52 -7.04 -3.32
CA PRO A 608 -2.84 -7.19 -3.94
C PRO A 608 -4.03 -6.83 -3.04
N THR A 609 -3.91 -7.06 -1.72
CA THR A 609 -4.99 -6.79 -0.76
C THR A 609 -4.98 -5.36 -0.23
N GLY A 610 -3.88 -4.65 -0.40
CA GLY A 610 -3.68 -3.36 0.23
C GLY A 610 -3.05 -3.41 1.62
N TYR A 611 -2.73 -4.59 2.20
CA TYR A 611 -2.16 -4.67 3.55
C TYR A 611 -1.13 -5.82 3.70
N PHE A 612 -0.18 -5.66 4.61
CA PHE A 612 0.86 -6.66 4.88
C PHE A 612 1.37 -6.60 6.32
N LEU A 613 2.02 -7.69 6.73
CA LEU A 613 2.74 -7.76 8.01
C LEU A 613 4.04 -6.98 7.89
N VAL A 614 4.26 -6.10 8.85
CA VAL A 614 5.49 -5.32 8.97
C VAL A 614 6.06 -5.46 10.38
N ARG A 615 7.39 -5.44 10.48
CA ARG A 615 8.11 -5.46 11.74
C ARG A 615 9.04 -4.26 11.86
N ARG A 616 9.17 -3.71 13.07
CA ARG A 616 10.23 -2.76 13.43
C ARG A 616 10.54 -2.86 14.91
N ASN A 617 11.83 -2.81 15.27
CA ASN A 617 12.29 -2.90 16.66
C ASN A 617 11.70 -4.08 17.45
N GLY A 618 11.58 -5.25 16.81
CA GLY A 618 11.06 -6.46 17.45
C GLY A 618 9.54 -6.47 17.68
N LYS A 619 8.78 -5.50 17.16
CA LYS A 619 7.32 -5.44 17.22
C LYS A 619 6.72 -5.62 15.82
N VAL A 620 5.65 -6.39 15.73
CA VAL A 620 4.98 -6.71 14.46
C VAL A 620 3.54 -6.20 14.47
N TRP A 621 3.12 -5.59 13.37
CA TRP A 621 1.74 -5.14 13.17
C TRP A 621 1.32 -5.25 11.70
N ILE A 622 0.06 -4.93 11.41
CA ILE A 622 -0.47 -4.87 10.04
C ILE A 622 -0.50 -3.43 9.54
N THR A 623 -0.03 -3.20 8.32
CA THR A 623 0.02 -1.88 7.69
C THR A 623 -0.58 -1.88 6.28
N GLY A 624 -0.95 -0.71 5.73
CA GLY A 624 -1.64 -0.56 4.44
C GLY A 624 -0.79 -0.01 3.28
N ASN A 625 -1.35 -0.06 2.06
CA ASN A 625 -0.84 0.52 0.81
C ASN A 625 -1.27 1.99 0.63
N SER A 626 -0.72 2.62 -0.41
CA SER A 626 -0.93 4.01 -0.81
C SER A 626 -1.54 4.11 -2.24
N GLY A 627 -2.61 4.89 -2.47
CA GLY A 627 -3.17 5.20 -3.82
C GLY A 627 -4.21 6.37 -3.90
N ARG A 628 -4.29 7.10 -5.05
CA ARG A 628 -5.15 8.30 -5.36
C ARG A 628 -6.06 8.14 -6.61
N HIS A 629 -7.23 8.81 -6.60
CA HIS A 629 -8.19 9.08 -7.72
C HIS A 629 -8.66 7.89 -8.60
N ILE A 630 -9.24 8.18 -9.78
CA ILE A 630 -9.85 7.20 -10.71
C ILE A 630 -8.79 6.30 -11.37
N GLN A 631 -7.60 6.84 -11.71
CA GLN A 631 -6.52 6.14 -12.43
C GLN A 631 -7.01 5.46 -13.74
N LEU A 632 -7.18 6.26 -14.79
CA LEU A 632 -7.69 5.80 -16.11
C LEU A 632 -6.84 4.69 -16.74
N GLN A 633 -5.54 4.66 -16.45
CA GLN A 633 -4.59 3.63 -16.87
C GLN A 633 -4.78 2.28 -16.18
N ASN A 634 -5.66 2.19 -15.18
CA ASN A 634 -5.82 1.00 -14.33
C ASN A 634 -7.30 0.66 -14.12
N LEU A 635 -8.03 0.49 -15.23
CA LEU A 635 -9.45 0.12 -15.25
C LEU A 635 -9.65 -1.33 -15.74
N PRO A 636 -10.57 -2.11 -15.14
CA PRO A 636 -10.88 -3.49 -15.57
C PRO A 636 -11.27 -3.57 -17.05
N GLN A 637 -10.92 -4.69 -17.69
CA GLN A 637 -11.35 -5.01 -19.06
C GLN A 637 -12.80 -5.51 -19.10
N ASN A 638 -13.43 -5.45 -20.27
CA ASN A 638 -14.81 -5.85 -20.52
C ASN A 638 -14.82 -7.17 -21.30
N HIS A 639 -15.66 -8.12 -20.90
CA HIS A 639 -15.81 -9.44 -21.52
C HIS A 639 -17.28 -9.86 -21.72
N LEU A 640 -18.25 -9.00 -21.39
CA LEU A 640 -19.69 -9.25 -21.61
C LEU A 640 -20.03 -9.25 -23.11
N THR A 641 -20.80 -10.25 -23.55
CA THR A 641 -21.27 -10.39 -24.94
C THR A 641 -22.36 -9.38 -25.31
N ASP A 642 -23.17 -8.98 -24.34
CA ASP A 642 -24.33 -8.09 -24.43
C ASP A 642 -24.12 -6.79 -23.63
N LEU A 643 -22.90 -6.26 -23.72
CA LEU A 643 -22.43 -5.07 -22.96
C LEU A 643 -23.39 -3.89 -23.03
N GLU A 644 -24.00 -3.63 -24.19
CA GLU A 644 -24.94 -2.51 -24.40
C GLU A 644 -26.23 -2.70 -23.58
N CYS A 645 -26.80 -3.91 -23.60
CA CYS A 645 -27.98 -4.25 -22.80
C CYS A 645 -27.69 -4.11 -21.29
N ALA A 646 -26.57 -4.68 -20.83
CA ALA A 646 -26.14 -4.59 -19.43
C ALA A 646 -26.01 -3.14 -18.98
N ARG A 647 -25.40 -2.32 -19.83
CA ARG A 647 -25.20 -0.89 -19.59
C ARG A 647 -26.53 -0.15 -19.49
N ASP A 648 -27.46 -0.42 -20.39
CA ASP A 648 -28.75 0.27 -20.42
C ASP A 648 -29.61 -0.05 -19.21
N LEU A 649 -29.59 -1.30 -18.73
CA LEU A 649 -30.29 -1.67 -17.51
C LEU A 649 -29.73 -0.94 -16.28
N VAL A 650 -28.40 -0.85 -16.15
CA VAL A 650 -27.77 -0.06 -15.08
C VAL A 650 -28.13 1.42 -15.23
N ARG A 651 -28.09 1.97 -16.46
CA ARG A 651 -28.45 3.36 -16.72
C ARG A 651 -29.92 3.66 -16.36
N GLN A 652 -30.83 2.71 -16.54
CA GLN A 652 -32.25 2.82 -16.16
C GLN A 652 -32.49 2.61 -14.66
N GLY A 653 -31.47 2.19 -13.89
CA GLY A 653 -31.63 1.80 -12.49
C GLY A 653 -32.43 0.50 -12.32
N ASN A 654 -32.55 -0.31 -13.38
CA ASN A 654 -33.40 -1.50 -13.39
C ASN A 654 -32.68 -2.69 -12.74
N TYR A 655 -32.65 -2.67 -11.42
CA TYR A 655 -32.01 -3.70 -10.60
C TYR A 655 -32.62 -5.09 -10.84
N ASP A 656 -33.95 -5.19 -10.89
CA ASP A 656 -34.63 -6.48 -10.98
C ASP A 656 -34.35 -7.19 -12.31
N ALA A 657 -34.29 -6.46 -13.42
CA ALA A 657 -33.88 -7.02 -14.70
C ALA A 657 -32.39 -7.44 -14.71
N LEU A 658 -31.50 -6.68 -14.07
CA LEU A 658 -30.09 -7.06 -13.93
C LEU A 658 -29.93 -8.35 -13.11
N GLU A 659 -30.67 -8.46 -12.01
CA GLU A 659 -30.69 -9.65 -11.16
C GLU A 659 -31.27 -10.88 -11.87
N LEU A 660 -32.24 -10.67 -12.78
CA LEU A 660 -32.86 -11.74 -13.57
C LEU A 660 -32.00 -12.21 -14.73
N LEU A 661 -31.31 -11.29 -15.42
CA LEU A 661 -30.64 -11.56 -16.70
C LEU A 661 -29.15 -11.91 -16.54
N TYR A 662 -28.51 -11.54 -15.42
CA TYR A 662 -27.07 -11.75 -15.21
C TYR A 662 -26.78 -12.52 -13.92
N ASP A 663 -25.84 -13.45 -13.98
CA ASP A 663 -25.45 -14.29 -12.84
C ASP A 663 -24.83 -13.48 -11.68
N SER A 664 -24.24 -12.32 -11.99
CA SER A 664 -23.52 -11.51 -11.00
C SER A 664 -23.57 -10.02 -11.30
N VAL A 665 -24.48 -9.31 -10.63
CA VAL A 665 -24.57 -7.84 -10.70
C VAL A 665 -23.24 -7.16 -10.33
N PRO A 666 -22.49 -7.56 -9.27
CA PRO A 666 -21.20 -6.93 -8.96
C PRO A 666 -20.13 -7.13 -10.04
N ASP A 667 -20.17 -8.25 -10.77
CA ASP A 667 -19.30 -8.48 -11.92
C ASP A 667 -19.67 -7.57 -13.08
N VAL A 668 -20.96 -7.50 -13.40
CA VAL A 668 -21.49 -6.61 -14.44
C VAL A 668 -21.06 -5.17 -14.16
N LEU A 669 -21.28 -4.67 -12.95
CA LEU A 669 -20.83 -3.34 -12.54
C LEU A 669 -19.31 -3.17 -12.66
N SER A 670 -18.50 -4.20 -12.38
CA SER A 670 -17.06 -4.13 -12.54
C SER A 670 -16.63 -4.02 -13.99
N GLN A 671 -17.29 -4.75 -14.89
CA GLN A 671 -16.98 -4.76 -16.32
C GLN A 671 -17.49 -3.50 -17.03
N LEU A 672 -18.52 -2.84 -16.49
CA LEU A 672 -19.06 -1.61 -17.06
C LEU A 672 -18.32 -0.32 -16.65
N ILE A 673 -17.26 -0.39 -15.83
CA ILE A 673 -16.55 0.83 -15.36
C ILE A 673 -16.07 1.69 -16.53
N ARG A 674 -15.56 1.07 -17.61
CA ARG A 674 -15.12 1.80 -18.80
C ARG A 674 -16.28 2.43 -19.59
N THR A 675 -17.49 1.89 -19.50
CA THR A 675 -18.65 2.43 -20.24
C THR A 675 -19.25 3.68 -19.57
N ALA A 676 -18.80 4.00 -18.35
CA ALA A 676 -19.11 5.27 -17.69
C ALA A 676 -18.52 6.47 -18.43
N PHE A 677 -17.49 6.29 -19.26
CA PHE A 677 -16.92 7.36 -20.06
C PHE A 677 -17.66 7.51 -21.39
N ILE A 678 -18.07 8.74 -21.72
CA ILE A 678 -18.78 9.04 -22.97
C ILE A 678 -17.87 9.84 -23.92
N PRO A 679 -17.73 9.44 -25.19
CA PRO A 679 -17.01 10.25 -26.17
C PRO A 679 -17.78 11.55 -26.50
N LYS A 680 -17.11 12.52 -27.16
CA LYS A 680 -17.83 13.66 -27.74
C LYS A 680 -18.80 13.15 -28.81
N GLU A 681 -19.91 13.85 -29.01
CA GLU A 681 -20.86 13.56 -30.08
C GLU A 681 -20.15 13.43 -31.44
N GLY A 682 -20.58 12.44 -32.23
CA GLY A 682 -19.94 12.08 -33.50
C GLY A 682 -18.56 11.40 -33.38
N ARG A 683 -18.09 11.10 -32.16
CA ARG A 683 -16.81 10.40 -31.92
C ARG A 683 -17.03 9.09 -31.19
N LYS A 684 -16.03 8.20 -31.28
CA LYS A 684 -15.95 6.95 -30.54
C LYS A 684 -14.62 6.86 -29.79
N PHE A 685 -14.61 6.19 -28.64
CA PHE A 685 -13.36 5.76 -28.02
C PHE A 685 -12.85 4.52 -28.72
N ILE A 686 -11.54 4.49 -28.99
CA ILE A 686 -10.84 3.32 -29.50
C ILE A 686 -9.99 2.79 -28.37
N VAL A 687 -10.24 1.54 -27.99
CA VAL A 687 -9.40 0.82 -27.04
C VAL A 687 -8.38 0.03 -27.84
N ALA A 688 -7.10 0.39 -27.71
CA ALA A 688 -6.00 -0.34 -28.30
C ALA A 688 -5.13 -0.89 -27.17
N ASP A 689 -4.98 -2.21 -27.12
CA ASP A 689 -4.06 -2.89 -26.21
C ASP A 689 -2.87 -3.40 -27.04
N PHE A 690 -1.72 -2.75 -26.89
CA PHE A 690 -0.54 -3.07 -27.68
C PHE A 690 0.31 -4.11 -26.92
N SER A 691 0.36 -5.32 -27.46
CA SER A 691 1.11 -6.43 -26.87
C SER A 691 2.60 -6.08 -26.68
N ALA A 692 3.04 -6.12 -25.42
CA ALA A 692 4.43 -5.87 -25.02
C ALA A 692 5.01 -4.52 -25.52
N ILE A 693 4.18 -3.49 -25.65
CA ILE A 693 4.58 -2.20 -26.24
C ILE A 693 5.79 -1.57 -25.57
N GLU A 694 5.88 -1.61 -24.24
CA GLU A 694 7.03 -1.06 -23.50
C GLU A 694 8.32 -1.78 -23.88
N ALA A 695 8.32 -3.11 -23.90
CA ALA A 695 9.49 -3.91 -24.25
C ALA A 695 9.90 -3.67 -25.72
N ARG A 696 8.92 -3.56 -26.62
CA ARG A 696 9.15 -3.26 -28.05
C ARG A 696 9.73 -1.87 -28.25
N VAL A 697 9.13 -0.84 -27.65
CA VAL A 697 9.55 0.57 -27.77
C VAL A 697 10.92 0.78 -27.14
N LEU A 698 11.17 0.24 -25.94
CA LEU A 698 12.47 0.33 -25.29
C LEU A 698 13.56 -0.35 -26.12
N SER A 699 13.29 -1.54 -26.67
CA SER A 699 14.25 -2.24 -27.54
C SER A 699 14.56 -1.44 -28.80
N TRP A 700 13.54 -0.81 -29.40
CA TRP A 700 13.71 0.05 -30.57
C TRP A 700 14.53 1.30 -30.26
N LEU A 701 14.19 2.02 -29.17
CA LEU A 701 14.92 3.22 -28.72
C LEU A 701 16.37 2.89 -28.35
N ALA A 702 16.60 1.75 -27.71
CA ALA A 702 17.94 1.25 -27.37
C ALA A 702 18.70 0.66 -28.57
N LYS A 703 18.08 0.59 -29.76
CA LYS A 703 18.62 -0.01 -30.98
C LYS A 703 18.98 -1.50 -30.85
N GLU A 704 18.31 -2.22 -29.97
CA GLU A 704 18.47 -3.68 -29.77
C GLU A 704 17.74 -4.47 -30.87
N ARG A 705 18.34 -4.53 -32.07
CA ARG A 705 17.75 -5.19 -33.25
C ARG A 705 17.24 -6.59 -32.99
N TRP A 706 18.01 -7.41 -32.29
CA TRP A 706 17.62 -8.80 -32.05
C TRP A 706 16.32 -8.96 -31.27
N ARG A 707 16.02 -8.07 -30.30
CA ARG A 707 14.75 -8.11 -29.56
C ARG A 707 13.61 -7.72 -30.48
N VAL A 708 13.85 -6.71 -31.32
CA VAL A 708 12.91 -6.26 -32.35
C VAL A 708 12.63 -7.38 -33.36
N ASP A 709 13.65 -8.12 -33.79
CA ASP A 709 13.52 -9.25 -34.73
C ASP A 709 12.69 -10.38 -34.10
N VAL A 710 12.98 -10.77 -32.86
CA VAL A 710 12.16 -11.76 -32.12
C VAL A 710 10.69 -11.32 -32.05
N PHE A 711 10.45 -10.04 -31.79
CA PHE A 711 9.12 -9.47 -31.74
C PHE A 711 8.43 -9.37 -33.12
N ALA A 712 9.20 -9.26 -34.21
CA ALA A 712 8.70 -9.23 -35.59
C ALA A 712 8.34 -10.62 -36.10
N ASP A 713 9.10 -11.63 -35.66
CA ASP A 713 8.89 -13.05 -36.00
C ASP A 713 7.86 -13.75 -35.08
N ASP A 714 7.07 -12.98 -34.32
CA ASP A 714 6.10 -13.46 -33.31
C ASP A 714 6.71 -14.43 -32.26
N GLY A 715 8.00 -14.30 -32.01
CA GLY A 715 8.76 -15.10 -31.07
C GLY A 715 8.50 -14.72 -29.61
N ASP A 716 8.61 -15.71 -28.71
CA ASP A 716 8.51 -15.48 -27.27
C ASP A 716 9.80 -14.83 -26.75
N ILE A 717 9.73 -13.53 -26.41
CA ILE A 717 10.88 -12.74 -25.96
C ILE A 717 11.56 -13.33 -24.72
N TYR A 718 10.82 -14.01 -23.84
CA TYR A 718 11.39 -14.63 -22.64
C TYR A 718 12.17 -15.88 -23.02
N CYS A 719 11.66 -16.68 -23.97
CA CYS A 719 12.39 -17.83 -24.50
C CYS A 719 13.66 -17.40 -25.24
N ALA A 720 13.57 -16.37 -26.09
CA ALA A 720 14.72 -15.85 -26.83
C ALA A 720 15.79 -15.24 -25.89
N THR A 721 15.36 -14.52 -24.86
CA THR A 721 16.26 -13.96 -23.84
C THR A 721 16.92 -15.07 -23.03
N ALA A 722 16.14 -16.04 -22.53
CA ALA A 722 16.66 -17.18 -21.78
C ALA A 722 17.61 -18.04 -22.61
N GLY A 723 17.26 -18.33 -23.87
CA GLY A 723 18.12 -19.12 -24.76
C GLY A 723 19.44 -18.43 -25.08
N ARG A 724 19.46 -17.09 -25.18
CA ARG A 724 20.71 -16.32 -25.29
C ARG A 724 21.51 -16.28 -24.00
N MET A 725 20.83 -16.14 -22.86
CA MET A 725 21.47 -16.04 -21.55
C MET A 725 22.07 -17.37 -21.08
N PHE A 726 21.40 -18.48 -21.39
CA PHE A 726 21.78 -19.84 -20.98
C PHE A 726 22.37 -20.68 -22.12
N HIS A 727 22.50 -20.11 -23.32
CA HIS A 727 23.06 -20.78 -24.50
C HIS A 727 22.41 -22.14 -24.84
N CYS A 728 21.09 -22.24 -24.71
CA CYS A 728 20.31 -23.44 -25.01
C CYS A 728 18.97 -23.12 -25.68
N ASN A 729 18.32 -24.12 -26.28
CA ASN A 729 16.98 -23.96 -26.83
C ASN A 729 15.95 -23.91 -25.70
N VAL A 730 15.04 -22.93 -25.71
CA VAL A 730 14.01 -22.74 -24.67
C VAL A 730 12.64 -22.64 -25.33
N VAL A 731 11.71 -23.51 -24.93
CA VAL A 731 10.32 -23.54 -25.44
C VAL A 731 9.33 -23.46 -24.29
N LYS A 732 8.37 -22.54 -24.36
CA LYS A 732 7.41 -22.17 -23.28
C LYS A 732 6.73 -23.36 -22.59
N HIS A 733 6.48 -24.45 -23.30
CA HIS A 733 5.89 -25.69 -22.78
C HIS A 733 6.65 -26.94 -23.25
N GLY A 734 7.97 -26.81 -23.45
CA GLY A 734 8.80 -27.89 -23.98
C GLY A 734 10.20 -27.87 -23.41
N GLU A 735 11.17 -28.12 -24.28
CA GLU A 735 12.60 -28.16 -23.94
C GLU A 735 13.02 -26.92 -23.15
N ASN A 736 13.63 -27.13 -21.99
CA ASN A 736 14.10 -26.09 -21.07
C ASN A 736 13.06 -25.01 -20.69
N GLY A 737 11.75 -25.27 -20.82
CA GLY A 737 10.70 -24.27 -20.56
C GLY A 737 10.69 -23.70 -19.13
N HIS A 738 11.33 -24.36 -18.18
CA HIS A 738 11.55 -23.87 -16.81
C HIS A 738 12.53 -22.69 -16.73
N LEU A 739 13.42 -22.51 -17.72
CA LEU A 739 14.38 -21.40 -17.80
C LEU A 739 13.75 -20.08 -18.30
N ARG A 740 12.50 -20.13 -18.78
CA ARG A 740 11.74 -18.97 -19.28
C ARG A 740 11.32 -18.00 -18.16
N GLN A 741 11.31 -18.45 -16.90
CA GLN A 741 10.72 -17.71 -15.77
C GLN A 741 11.50 -16.47 -15.36
#